data_AF-A0A0D0A1W8-F1
#
_entry.id   AF-A0A0D0A1W8-F1
#
_cell.length_a   1.000
_cell.length_b   1.000
_cell.length_c   1.000
_cell.angle_alpha   90.00
_cell.angle_beta   90.00
_cell.angle_gamma   90.00
#
_symmetry.space_group_name_H-M   'P 1'
#
loop_
_entity.id
_entity.type
_entity.pdbx_description
1 polymer ?
#
loop_
_entity_poly.entity_id
_entity_poly.type
_entity_poly.pdbx_seq_one_letter_code
_entity_poly.pdbx_strand_id
1 'polypeptide(L)'
;MPPKKNTAKKRAAGGSAQRIGAPLGSPPASPAPAFRQVSVELELPIESHSVVVQRPNIFFVCLSCHTQSTLGASPAPYFGFYHDKPPAQGGQAVLPQFLRLNGKFEVASCTLLSSTPIAVIHFIIGAHDEVITPVPLLSSYLQHFFPNGGYMYLEVVFSVATHKQIDEYTRMQEARVAELTQHLGRTGRAFVFFSNHSEQDSGWLFAGKVKGKFIAMSVSQVLCTVLRPYASTLKGAHMVFLVCGSVLEYEDPFVELKDAILELMVASAVIFSATRFQPLVATNFLLAMAELVIVEHLDLRKAFPTLLSLSSRLGQHSKVILMTLDLAADSPRLLVTTFARAHPQTQPWGVEVPAQCPTCGSTNSWSEKVAVLAFDESEDVDARDRATVASYLYSCTYPDCGKNQGAPPHKISINKPPGSILNVGRGKTNNWFQSPSTIFPPPASVPPSSVSSASFDTQDKRASSSDGNHSVLISLIPSMSDWYNSFEEILAEYKDDFLEAKDPESTRRRQVLRTVRDAIVELQETQDNPVDVPKALKRAIRRYYFQFITDEDDRQAEEEILEGDEERDQSGVSPEEREVNARPKEAFFYKKKLIDWDVALKLFKQEIDDYDKEEQRKMGVPHSIKYRTGHARRWFNNMTSAQRKEVEEARDKWNEEGAPPESQAIYRKRNLKKTLENFSEEIRRTMG
;
A
#
# COMPACT_ATOMS: atom_id res chain seq x y z
N MET A 1 -6.67 -73.99 28.07
CA MET A 1 -6.65 -73.17 29.31
C MET A 1 -6.85 -71.69 28.96
N PRO A 2 -7.27 -70.82 29.90
CA PRO A 2 -7.49 -69.37 29.71
C PRO A 2 -6.17 -68.58 30.01
N PRO A 3 -6.10 -67.24 30.24
CA PRO A 3 -7.14 -66.17 30.33
C PRO A 3 -6.79 -64.84 29.58
N LYS A 4 -7.50 -63.70 29.65
CA LYS A 4 -8.95 -63.32 29.76
C LYS A 4 -9.11 -61.81 29.41
N LYS A 5 -10.27 -61.46 28.85
CA LYS A 5 -11.19 -60.30 29.10
C LYS A 5 -10.68 -59.05 29.88
N ASN A 6 -11.11 -57.83 29.53
CA ASN A 6 -12.37 -57.15 29.98
C ASN A 6 -12.40 -55.71 29.37
N THR A 7 -13.44 -54.85 29.34
CA THR A 7 -14.94 -54.84 29.33
C THR A 7 -15.35 -53.40 28.94
N ALA A 8 -16.14 -53.12 27.90
CA ALA A 8 -17.60 -53.29 27.76
C ALA A 8 -18.50 -52.41 28.68
N LYS A 9 -19.23 -51.44 28.11
CA LYS A 9 -20.53 -50.94 28.63
C LYS A 9 -21.41 -50.34 27.53
N LYS A 10 -22.72 -50.22 27.76
CA LYS A 10 -23.78 -50.05 26.73
C LYS A 10 -25.04 -49.35 27.29
N ARG A 11 -25.60 -48.39 26.55
CA ARG A 11 -26.98 -47.82 26.59
C ARG A 11 -27.15 -47.01 25.29
N ALA A 12 -28.21 -47.05 24.47
CA ALA A 12 -29.67 -47.16 24.69
C ALA A 12 -30.28 -45.88 25.29
N ALA A 13 -31.32 -45.25 24.73
CA ALA A 13 -32.06 -45.50 23.48
C ALA A 13 -32.83 -44.23 23.05
N GLY A 14 -33.44 -44.23 21.86
CA GLY A 14 -34.37 -43.18 21.41
C GLY A 14 -34.44 -43.10 19.90
N GLY A 15 -35.65 -43.04 19.33
CA GLY A 15 -35.87 -42.90 17.90
C GLY A 15 -37.14 -42.13 17.60
N SER A 16 -37.14 -41.40 16.49
CA SER A 16 -38.31 -40.80 15.85
C SER A 16 -38.00 -40.60 14.37
N ALA A 17 -39.01 -40.67 13.51
CA ALA A 17 -38.86 -40.47 12.08
C ALA A 17 -39.62 -39.22 11.64
N GLN A 18 -39.09 -38.45 10.70
CA GLN A 18 -39.95 -37.70 9.77
C GLN A 18 -39.23 -37.22 8.48
N ARG A 19 -40.01 -37.32 7.39
CA ARG A 19 -40.05 -36.49 6.17
C ARG A 19 -38.76 -36.19 5.39
N ILE A 20 -38.74 -36.83 4.22
CA ILE A 20 -38.20 -36.36 2.94
C ILE A 20 -38.31 -34.83 2.79
N GLY A 21 -37.19 -34.20 2.39
CA GLY A 21 -37.13 -32.89 1.75
C GLY A 21 -36.32 -33.00 0.46
N ALA A 22 -36.72 -32.29 -0.60
CA ALA A 22 -36.05 -32.38 -1.90
C ALA A 22 -34.75 -31.54 -1.93
N PRO A 23 -33.72 -31.96 -2.70
CA PRO A 23 -32.55 -31.11 -2.93
C PRO A 23 -32.94 -29.89 -3.77
N LEU A 24 -32.57 -28.70 -3.29
CA LEU A 24 -32.64 -27.48 -4.09
C LEU A 24 -31.68 -27.60 -5.29
N GLY A 25 -32.17 -27.32 -6.48
CA GLY A 25 -31.36 -27.38 -7.70
C GLY A 25 -30.25 -26.33 -7.68
N SER A 26 -29.01 -26.76 -7.87
CA SER A 26 -27.88 -25.85 -8.07
C SER A 26 -28.12 -24.99 -9.32
N PRO A 27 -27.84 -23.68 -9.29
CA PRO A 27 -27.88 -22.87 -10.50
C PRO A 27 -26.86 -23.40 -11.53
N PRO A 28 -27.17 -23.35 -12.84
CA PRO A 28 -26.22 -23.78 -13.86
C PRO A 28 -24.97 -22.89 -13.80
N ALA A 29 -23.79 -23.51 -13.76
CA ALA A 29 -22.54 -22.78 -13.80
C ALA A 29 -22.44 -22.01 -15.13
N SER A 30 -22.27 -20.68 -15.06
CA SER A 30 -21.99 -19.87 -16.23
C SER A 30 -20.77 -20.43 -16.98
N PRO A 31 -20.81 -20.56 -18.31
CA PRO A 31 -19.67 -21.07 -19.06
C PRO A 31 -18.46 -20.16 -18.85
N ALA A 32 -17.40 -20.72 -18.26
CA ALA A 32 -16.16 -19.99 -18.08
C ALA A 32 -15.62 -19.54 -19.46
N PRO A 33 -15.06 -18.32 -19.57
CA PRO A 33 -14.47 -17.86 -20.83
C PRO A 33 -13.35 -18.83 -21.22
N ALA A 34 -13.51 -19.48 -22.38
CA ALA A 34 -12.60 -20.51 -22.83
C ALA A 34 -11.18 -19.93 -22.99
N PHE A 35 -10.23 -20.50 -22.26
CA PHE A 35 -8.82 -20.20 -22.43
C PHE A 35 -8.42 -20.44 -23.89
N ARG A 36 -7.56 -19.57 -24.44
CA ARG A 36 -6.55 -20.05 -25.39
C ARG A 36 -5.57 -20.90 -24.59
N GLN A 37 -5.92 -22.17 -24.39
CA GLN A 37 -4.97 -23.16 -23.90
C GLN A 37 -3.95 -23.36 -25.02
N VAL A 38 -2.74 -22.84 -24.84
CA VAL A 38 -1.64 -23.01 -25.80
C VAL A 38 -1.07 -24.42 -25.62
N SER A 39 -1.85 -25.41 -26.06
CA SER A 39 -1.47 -26.80 -26.07
C SER A 39 -0.41 -27.03 -27.15
N VAL A 40 0.84 -27.23 -26.73
CA VAL A 40 1.87 -27.81 -27.59
C VAL A 40 1.52 -29.29 -27.75
N GLU A 41 0.85 -29.63 -28.85
CA GLU A 41 0.53 -31.01 -29.20
C GLU A 41 1.82 -31.77 -29.52
N LEU A 42 2.09 -32.82 -28.74
CA LEU A 42 3.22 -33.72 -28.95
C LEU A 42 2.75 -34.93 -29.76
N GLU A 43 2.86 -34.84 -31.08
CA GLU A 43 2.61 -35.96 -31.99
C GLU A 43 3.55 -37.13 -31.67
N LEU A 44 3.01 -38.24 -31.15
CA LEU A 44 3.73 -39.50 -31.07
C LEU A 44 3.72 -40.17 -32.45
N PRO A 45 4.87 -40.42 -33.10
CA PRO A 45 4.90 -40.77 -34.52
C PRO A 45 4.36 -42.17 -34.88
N ILE A 46 4.02 -43.01 -33.90
CA ILE A 46 3.43 -44.36 -34.10
C ILE A 46 2.55 -44.69 -32.89
N GLU A 47 1.35 -45.24 -33.11
CA GLU A 47 0.42 -45.65 -32.03
C GLU A 47 1.05 -46.61 -31.02
N SER A 48 1.93 -47.50 -31.46
CA SER A 48 2.64 -48.47 -30.61
C SER A 48 3.48 -47.82 -29.51
N HIS A 49 3.94 -46.57 -29.71
CA HIS A 49 4.68 -45.83 -28.70
C HIS A 49 3.82 -45.43 -27.50
N SER A 50 2.49 -45.28 -27.65
CA SER A 50 1.58 -44.93 -26.54
C SER A 50 1.65 -45.93 -25.38
N VAL A 51 1.68 -47.23 -25.71
CA VAL A 51 1.80 -48.34 -24.75
C VAL A 51 3.19 -48.40 -24.12
N VAL A 52 4.23 -47.88 -24.80
CA VAL A 52 5.58 -47.83 -24.26
C VAL A 52 5.73 -46.68 -23.27
N VAL A 53 5.26 -45.47 -23.59
CA VAL A 53 5.42 -44.29 -22.72
C VAL A 53 4.57 -44.33 -21.44
N GLN A 54 3.56 -45.19 -21.38
CA GLN A 54 2.73 -45.43 -20.18
C GLN A 54 3.36 -46.40 -19.17
N ARG A 55 4.54 -46.98 -19.45
CA ARG A 55 5.20 -47.92 -18.52
C ARG A 55 5.70 -47.19 -17.25
N PRO A 56 5.68 -47.85 -16.07
CA PRO A 56 6.00 -47.18 -14.80
C PRO A 56 7.48 -46.79 -14.64
N ASN A 57 8.38 -47.23 -15.52
CA ASN A 57 9.79 -46.85 -15.54
C ASN A 57 10.12 -45.76 -16.57
N ILE A 58 9.11 -45.01 -17.02
CA ILE A 58 9.25 -43.95 -18.03
C ILE A 58 9.14 -42.58 -17.37
N PHE A 59 10.16 -41.75 -17.59
CA PHE A 59 10.18 -40.37 -17.15
C PHE A 59 9.88 -39.45 -18.32
N PHE A 60 8.75 -38.75 -18.27
CA PHE A 60 8.54 -37.59 -19.12
C PHE A 60 9.36 -36.41 -18.59
N VAL A 61 10.16 -35.82 -19.46
CA VAL A 61 10.92 -34.60 -19.23
C VAL A 61 10.40 -33.58 -20.22
N CYS A 62 9.73 -32.54 -19.73
CA CYS A 62 9.21 -31.49 -20.61
C CYS A 62 10.34 -30.71 -21.30
N LEU A 63 10.02 -30.04 -22.39
CA LEU A 63 10.98 -29.25 -23.16
C LEU A 63 11.74 -28.25 -22.29
N SER A 64 11.07 -27.58 -21.37
CA SER A 64 11.70 -26.59 -20.48
C SER A 64 12.79 -27.22 -19.61
N CYS A 65 12.52 -28.38 -19.00
CA CYS A 65 13.50 -29.14 -18.24
C CYS A 65 14.64 -29.67 -19.12
N HIS A 66 14.35 -30.12 -20.35
CA HIS A 66 15.37 -30.52 -21.31
C HIS A 66 16.29 -29.34 -21.67
N THR A 67 15.72 -28.22 -22.13
CA THR A 67 16.43 -26.97 -22.45
C THR A 67 17.30 -26.53 -21.28
N GLN A 68 16.76 -26.47 -20.06
CA GLN A 68 17.52 -26.12 -18.85
C GLN A 68 18.66 -27.10 -18.57
N SER A 69 18.47 -28.41 -18.75
CA SER A 69 19.52 -29.42 -18.56
C SER A 69 20.64 -29.36 -19.62
N THR A 70 20.31 -28.91 -20.84
CA THR A 70 21.28 -28.68 -21.92
C THR A 70 21.94 -27.30 -21.88
N LEU A 71 21.49 -26.39 -21.00
CA LEU A 71 21.94 -25.00 -20.99
C LEU A 71 23.37 -24.87 -20.43
N GLY A 72 24.35 -24.81 -21.34
CA GLY A 72 25.79 -24.83 -21.02
C GLY A 72 26.46 -26.18 -21.32
N ALA A 73 25.70 -27.20 -21.72
CA ALA A 73 26.21 -28.43 -22.31
C ALA A 73 26.25 -28.33 -23.85
N SER A 74 26.66 -29.41 -24.52
CA SER A 74 26.43 -29.56 -25.96
C SER A 74 24.92 -29.67 -26.26
N PRO A 75 24.40 -29.06 -27.33
CA PRO A 75 23.00 -29.22 -27.73
C PRO A 75 22.65 -30.68 -28.00
N ALA A 76 21.55 -31.17 -27.40
CA ALA A 76 21.09 -32.55 -27.50
C ALA A 76 19.64 -32.63 -28.00
N PRO A 77 19.27 -33.63 -28.84
CA PRO A 77 17.90 -33.79 -29.33
C PRO A 77 16.89 -34.04 -28.21
N TYR A 78 15.68 -33.50 -28.35
CA TYR A 78 14.61 -33.65 -27.37
C TYR A 78 13.77 -34.91 -27.62
N PHE A 79 13.94 -35.95 -26.79
CA PHE A 79 13.16 -37.20 -26.92
C PHE A 79 11.88 -37.22 -26.06
N GLY A 80 11.74 -36.31 -25.10
CA GLY A 80 10.62 -36.21 -24.16
C GLY A 80 10.50 -37.34 -23.14
N PHE A 81 10.73 -38.60 -23.53
CA PHE A 81 10.52 -39.78 -22.71
C PHE A 81 11.83 -40.57 -22.53
N TYR A 82 12.18 -40.88 -21.29
CA TYR A 82 13.45 -41.52 -20.92
C TYR A 82 13.23 -42.71 -19.97
N HIS A 83 14.03 -43.77 -20.16
CA HIS A 83 14.00 -44.98 -19.33
C HIS A 83 14.76 -44.77 -18.02
N ASP A 84 14.11 -45.19 -16.92
CA ASP A 84 14.60 -45.35 -15.55
C ASP A 84 15.07 -44.07 -14.83
N LYS A 85 15.52 -43.05 -15.57
CA LYS A 85 16.03 -41.76 -15.07
C LYS A 85 15.84 -40.64 -16.11
N PRO A 86 15.97 -39.36 -15.73
CA PRO A 86 16.14 -38.23 -16.66
C PRO A 86 17.46 -38.30 -17.46
N PRO A 87 17.60 -37.61 -18.61
CA PRO A 87 18.80 -37.66 -19.45
C PRO A 87 20.05 -37.12 -18.73
N ALA A 88 19.89 -36.09 -17.89
CA ALA A 88 20.96 -35.54 -17.05
C ALA A 88 21.53 -36.53 -16.01
N GLN A 89 20.90 -37.71 -15.85
CA GLN A 89 21.35 -38.80 -14.98
C GLN A 89 21.69 -40.09 -15.77
N GLY A 90 21.87 -39.97 -17.09
CA GLY A 90 22.16 -41.09 -17.99
C GLY A 90 20.94 -41.89 -18.47
N GLY A 91 19.72 -41.36 -18.30
CA GLY A 91 18.50 -41.99 -18.80
C GLY A 91 18.49 -42.14 -20.32
N GLN A 92 18.19 -43.34 -20.82
CA GLN A 92 18.17 -43.64 -22.25
C GLN A 92 16.85 -43.18 -22.89
N ALA A 93 16.90 -42.66 -24.12
CA ALA A 93 15.69 -42.27 -24.84
C ALA A 93 14.79 -43.48 -25.13
N VAL A 94 13.49 -43.34 -24.85
CA VAL A 94 12.47 -44.40 -25.05
C VAL A 94 12.06 -44.49 -26.52
N LEU A 95 12.06 -43.34 -27.22
CA LEU A 95 11.68 -43.24 -28.61
C LEU A 95 12.94 -43.29 -29.50
N PRO A 96 12.92 -44.04 -30.62
CA PRO A 96 14.06 -44.12 -31.54
C PRO A 96 14.31 -42.84 -32.35
N GLN A 97 13.43 -41.84 -32.22
CA GLN A 97 13.53 -40.53 -32.86
C GLN A 97 13.15 -39.44 -31.85
N PHE A 98 13.72 -38.24 -32.03
CA PHE A 98 13.37 -37.07 -31.22
C PHE A 98 11.93 -36.60 -31.54
N LEU A 99 11.26 -36.00 -30.55
CA LEU A 99 9.94 -35.42 -30.72
C LEU A 99 10.02 -34.16 -31.58
N ARG A 100 9.16 -34.06 -32.58
CA ARG A 100 8.96 -32.82 -33.35
C ARG A 100 8.08 -31.88 -32.56
N LEU A 101 8.41 -30.59 -32.60
CA LEU A 101 7.70 -29.53 -31.89
C LEU A 101 6.93 -28.70 -32.91
N ASN A 102 5.66 -29.07 -33.15
CA ASN A 102 4.80 -28.42 -34.12
C ASN A 102 4.15 -27.17 -33.49
N GLY A 103 4.89 -26.07 -33.36
CA GLY A 103 4.37 -24.85 -32.76
C GLY A 103 5.30 -23.64 -32.85
N LYS A 104 4.84 -22.51 -32.31
CA LYS A 104 5.66 -21.31 -32.08
C LYS A 104 5.79 -21.10 -30.57
N PHE A 105 6.97 -20.66 -30.14
CA PHE A 105 7.20 -20.24 -28.76
C PHE A 105 6.60 -18.84 -28.53
N GLU A 106 5.58 -18.74 -27.69
CA GLU A 106 5.02 -17.46 -27.22
C GLU A 106 5.78 -16.93 -25.98
N VAL A 107 6.40 -17.83 -25.21
CA VAL A 107 7.29 -17.58 -24.06
C VAL A 107 8.64 -18.27 -24.28
N ALA A 108 9.66 -18.01 -23.47
CA ALA A 108 10.97 -18.64 -23.69
C ALA A 108 10.95 -20.18 -23.54
N SER A 109 11.82 -20.89 -24.27
CA SER A 109 11.82 -22.36 -24.36
C SER A 109 12.34 -23.11 -23.11
N CYS A 110 12.67 -22.37 -22.06
CA CYS A 110 13.16 -22.86 -20.76
C CYS A 110 12.15 -22.63 -19.62
N THR A 111 10.96 -22.11 -19.90
CA THR A 111 10.04 -21.53 -18.92
C THR A 111 9.07 -22.55 -18.36
N LEU A 112 8.62 -22.36 -17.12
CA LEU A 112 7.64 -23.21 -16.45
C LEU A 112 6.50 -22.34 -15.94
N LEU A 113 5.44 -22.21 -16.76
CA LEU A 113 4.18 -21.58 -16.34
C LEU A 113 3.62 -22.34 -15.13
N SER A 114 3.82 -21.77 -13.94
CA SER A 114 3.56 -22.46 -12.69
C SER A 114 2.16 -22.14 -12.17
N SER A 115 1.32 -23.16 -12.00
CA SER A 115 0.04 -23.08 -11.28
C SER A 115 0.20 -23.12 -9.75
N THR A 116 1.41 -22.90 -9.22
CA THR A 116 1.61 -22.72 -7.78
C THR A 116 0.98 -21.40 -7.33
N PRO A 117 0.28 -21.34 -6.17
CA PRO A 117 -0.27 -20.10 -5.67
C PRO A 117 0.83 -19.04 -5.49
N ILE A 118 0.55 -17.80 -5.86
CA ILE A 118 1.47 -16.67 -5.75
C ILE A 118 0.84 -15.61 -4.87
N ALA A 119 1.64 -15.03 -3.97
CA ALA A 119 1.30 -13.80 -3.28
C ALA A 119 2.35 -12.72 -3.58
N VAL A 120 1.90 -11.53 -3.97
CA VAL A 120 2.70 -10.31 -3.94
C VAL A 120 2.33 -9.56 -2.68
N ILE A 121 3.29 -9.41 -1.77
CA ILE A 121 3.11 -8.74 -0.48
C ILE A 121 3.87 -7.41 -0.54
N HIS A 122 3.18 -6.29 -0.32
CA HIS A 122 3.75 -4.97 -0.48
C HIS A 122 3.64 -4.18 0.83
N PHE A 123 4.76 -4.10 1.54
CA PHE A 123 4.91 -3.32 2.77
C PHE A 123 5.22 -1.87 2.42
N ILE A 124 4.43 -0.93 2.95
CA ILE A 124 4.57 0.52 2.69
C ILE A 124 4.58 1.25 4.02
N ILE A 125 5.53 2.17 4.22
CA ILE A 125 5.46 3.10 5.36
C ILE A 125 4.47 4.24 5.12
N GLY A 126 3.71 4.60 6.15
CA GLY A 126 2.91 5.83 6.15
C GLY A 126 1.68 5.79 5.23
N ALA A 127 1.03 6.94 5.07
CA ALA A 127 -0.20 7.01 4.27
C ALA A 127 0.08 6.82 2.76
N HIS A 128 -0.94 6.39 2.01
CA HIS A 128 -0.87 6.10 0.57
C HIS A 128 -0.35 7.26 -0.31
N ASP A 129 -0.35 8.49 0.22
CA ASP A 129 0.02 9.72 -0.48
C ASP A 129 1.54 9.90 -0.68
N GLU A 130 2.36 9.12 0.04
CA GLU A 130 3.77 9.48 0.28
C GLU A 130 4.80 8.72 -0.56
N VAL A 131 4.55 7.44 -0.89
CA VAL A 131 5.52 6.59 -1.61
C VAL A 131 4.90 6.04 -2.89
N ILE A 132 5.20 6.68 -4.03
CA ILE A 132 4.73 6.23 -5.35
C ILE A 132 5.60 5.05 -5.82
N THR A 133 4.99 3.87 -5.97
CA THR A 133 5.69 2.63 -6.36
C THR A 133 5.07 2.00 -7.61
N PRO A 134 5.84 1.20 -8.37
CA PRO A 134 5.30 0.42 -9.49
C PRO A 134 4.58 -0.88 -9.08
N VAL A 135 4.48 -1.20 -7.78
CA VAL A 135 3.99 -2.52 -7.33
C VAL A 135 2.48 -2.73 -7.60
N PRO A 136 1.58 -1.74 -7.44
CA PRO A 136 0.18 -1.87 -7.86
C PRO A 136 0.00 -2.09 -9.37
N LEU A 137 0.88 -1.50 -10.19
CA LEU A 137 0.92 -1.73 -11.65
C LEU A 137 1.40 -3.17 -11.95
N LEU A 138 2.45 -3.62 -11.26
CA LEU A 138 2.96 -4.99 -11.35
C LEU A 138 1.88 -6.02 -10.98
N SER A 139 1.14 -5.75 -9.92
CA SER A 139 0.02 -6.58 -9.45
C SER A 139 -1.11 -6.66 -10.48
N SER A 140 -1.51 -5.52 -11.03
CA SER A 140 -2.51 -5.44 -12.11
C SER A 140 -2.06 -6.21 -13.36
N TYR A 141 -0.77 -6.17 -13.70
CA TYR A 141 -0.20 -6.95 -14.79
C TYR A 141 -0.23 -8.45 -14.52
N LEU A 142 0.21 -8.88 -13.34
CA LEU A 142 0.22 -10.28 -12.91
C LEU A 142 -1.19 -10.90 -12.88
N GLN A 143 -2.21 -10.14 -12.48
CA GLN A 143 -3.60 -10.63 -12.42
C GLN A 143 -4.10 -11.21 -13.76
N HIS A 144 -3.61 -10.71 -14.89
CA HIS A 144 -3.96 -11.24 -16.22
C HIS A 144 -3.42 -12.65 -16.50
N PHE A 145 -2.36 -13.09 -15.81
CA PHE A 145 -1.81 -14.44 -15.92
C PHE A 145 -2.52 -15.45 -14.99
N PHE A 146 -3.30 -14.97 -14.02
CA PHE A 146 -4.02 -15.79 -13.02
C PHE A 146 -5.54 -15.51 -12.99
N PRO A 147 -6.24 -15.55 -14.14
CA PRO A 147 -7.67 -15.18 -14.23
C PRO A 147 -8.61 -16.13 -13.47
N ASN A 148 -8.16 -17.35 -13.16
CA ASN A 148 -8.92 -18.36 -12.42
C ASN A 148 -8.59 -18.37 -10.91
N GLY A 149 -7.93 -17.32 -10.40
CA GLY A 149 -7.38 -17.30 -9.05
C GLY A 149 -5.98 -17.94 -8.97
N GLY A 150 -5.52 -18.22 -7.75
CA GLY A 150 -4.14 -18.62 -7.48
C GLY A 150 -3.17 -17.44 -7.36
N TYR A 151 -3.63 -16.20 -7.58
CA TYR A 151 -2.88 -14.97 -7.31
C TYR A 151 -3.53 -14.17 -6.18
N MET A 152 -2.70 -13.60 -5.30
CA MET A 152 -3.09 -12.69 -4.22
C MET A 152 -2.18 -11.46 -4.24
N TYR A 153 -2.77 -10.28 -4.02
CA TYR A 153 -2.04 -9.04 -3.74
C TYR A 153 -2.42 -8.55 -2.34
N LEU A 154 -1.43 -8.42 -1.46
CA LEU A 154 -1.60 -7.99 -0.08
C LEU A 154 -0.81 -6.70 0.16
N GLU A 155 -1.52 -5.57 0.25
CA GLU A 155 -0.92 -4.28 0.59
C GLU A 155 -0.94 -4.07 2.12
N VAL A 156 0.24 -3.84 2.70
CA VAL A 156 0.51 -3.74 4.13
C VAL A 156 1.09 -2.36 4.42
N VAL A 157 0.20 -1.38 4.55
CA VAL A 157 0.54 -0.07 5.11
C VAL A 157 0.88 -0.22 6.59
N PHE A 158 2.01 0.34 7.03
CA PHE A 158 2.47 0.28 8.41
C PHE A 158 2.95 1.65 8.95
N SER A 159 2.82 1.79 10.27
CA SER A 159 3.57 2.72 11.10
C SER A 159 3.89 1.95 12.38
N VAL A 160 5.14 1.98 12.81
CA VAL A 160 5.66 1.24 13.97
C VAL A 160 6.50 2.15 14.89
N ALA A 161 6.35 3.46 14.76
CA ALA A 161 7.13 4.48 15.47
C ALA A 161 6.79 4.65 16.97
N THR A 162 5.85 3.85 17.51
CA THR A 162 5.50 3.81 18.94
C THR A 162 5.01 2.41 19.32
N HIS A 163 5.17 1.98 20.58
CA HIS A 163 4.69 0.67 21.04
C HIS A 163 3.19 0.43 20.75
N LYS A 164 2.32 1.42 21.02
CA LYS A 164 0.88 1.31 20.68
C LYS A 164 0.65 0.98 19.19
N GLN A 165 1.41 1.61 18.29
CA GLN A 165 1.32 1.33 16.85
C GLN A 165 1.85 -0.07 16.50
N ILE A 166 2.86 -0.57 17.21
CA ILE A 166 3.39 -1.94 17.05
C ILE A 166 2.35 -2.98 17.49
N ASP A 167 1.70 -2.77 18.64
CA ASP A 167 0.66 -3.65 19.17
C ASP A 167 -0.56 -3.70 18.21
N GLU A 168 -0.97 -2.52 17.73
CA GLU A 168 -2.06 -2.35 16.77
C GLU A 168 -1.73 -3.00 15.41
N TYR A 169 -0.53 -2.75 14.88
CA TYR A 169 -0.04 -3.38 13.65
C TYR A 169 -0.04 -4.91 13.76
N THR A 170 0.52 -5.44 14.84
CA THR A 170 0.65 -6.89 15.08
C THR A 170 -0.72 -7.56 15.07
N ARG A 171 -1.66 -7.06 15.89
CA ARG A 171 -3.06 -7.52 15.94
C ARG A 171 -3.76 -7.44 14.59
N MET A 172 -3.49 -6.41 13.77
CA MET A 172 -4.05 -6.30 12.43
C MET A 172 -3.47 -7.31 11.42
N GLN A 173 -2.24 -7.79 11.62
CA GLN A 173 -1.62 -8.73 10.68
C GLN A 173 -2.02 -10.19 10.95
N GLU A 174 -2.40 -10.57 12.17
CA GLU A 174 -2.74 -11.97 12.52
C GLU A 174 -3.73 -12.63 11.53
N ALA A 175 -4.85 -11.95 11.24
CA ALA A 175 -5.85 -12.43 10.30
C ALA A 175 -5.32 -12.50 8.84
N ARG A 176 -4.54 -11.48 8.43
CA ARG A 176 -3.93 -11.40 7.09
C ARG A 176 -2.89 -12.50 6.87
N VAL A 177 -2.10 -12.81 7.88
CA VAL A 177 -1.12 -13.91 7.87
C VAL A 177 -1.82 -15.25 7.76
N ALA A 178 -2.94 -15.45 8.46
CA ALA A 178 -3.73 -16.68 8.36
C ALA A 178 -4.31 -16.89 6.95
N GLU A 179 -4.92 -15.85 6.37
CA GLU A 179 -5.45 -15.86 4.99
C GLU A 179 -4.35 -16.14 3.96
N LEU A 180 -3.23 -15.43 4.06
CA LEU A 180 -2.06 -15.59 3.20
C LEU A 180 -1.46 -17.00 3.29
N THR A 181 -1.35 -17.55 4.51
CA THR A 181 -0.87 -18.92 4.76
C THR A 181 -1.82 -19.96 4.13
N GLN A 182 -3.13 -19.74 4.22
CA GLN A 182 -4.14 -20.59 3.58
C GLN A 182 -4.06 -20.54 2.06
N HIS A 183 -3.87 -19.36 1.46
CA HIS A 183 -3.73 -19.18 0.01
C HIS A 183 -2.46 -19.83 -0.55
N LEU A 184 -1.31 -19.65 0.12
CA LEU A 184 -0.04 -20.20 -0.35
C LEU A 184 0.11 -21.71 -0.06
N GLY A 185 -0.45 -22.20 1.05
CA GLY A 185 -0.33 -23.60 1.45
C GLY A 185 1.13 -24.05 1.61
N ARG A 186 1.48 -25.21 1.05
CA ARG A 186 2.83 -25.81 1.17
C ARG A 186 3.76 -25.56 -0.02
N THR A 187 3.23 -25.03 -1.12
CA THR A 187 3.95 -24.94 -2.42
C THR A 187 3.80 -23.58 -3.10
N GLY A 188 3.08 -22.64 -2.48
CA GLY A 188 2.96 -21.29 -2.97
C GLY A 188 4.25 -20.48 -2.80
N ARG A 189 4.35 -19.38 -3.55
CA ARG A 189 5.53 -18.51 -3.62
C ARG A 189 5.17 -17.08 -3.23
N ALA A 190 5.90 -16.54 -2.26
CA ALA A 190 5.79 -15.14 -1.85
C ALA A 190 6.84 -14.27 -2.56
N PHE A 191 6.38 -13.12 -3.09
CA PHE A 191 7.21 -12.05 -3.63
C PHE A 191 6.97 -10.80 -2.80
N VAL A 192 8.01 -10.34 -2.11
CA VAL A 192 7.91 -9.25 -1.12
C VAL A 192 8.46 -7.96 -1.70
N PHE A 193 7.73 -6.87 -1.54
CA PHE A 193 8.16 -5.53 -1.85
C PHE A 193 8.14 -4.71 -0.56
N PHE A 194 9.25 -4.05 -0.24
CA PHE A 194 9.37 -3.21 0.95
C PHE A 194 9.71 -1.78 0.52
N SER A 195 8.73 -0.89 0.68
CA SER A 195 8.71 0.47 0.15
C SER A 195 8.76 1.47 1.31
N ASN A 196 9.92 2.09 1.49
CA ASN A 196 10.22 2.94 2.65
C ASN A 196 11.29 3.98 2.24
N HIS A 197 11.57 4.96 3.09
CA HIS A 197 12.73 5.84 2.96
C HIS A 197 13.73 5.54 4.08
N SER A 198 15.00 5.85 3.83
CA SER A 198 16.03 5.90 4.85
C SER A 198 16.37 7.36 5.16
N GLU A 199 16.75 7.64 6.39
CA GLU A 199 17.40 8.88 6.77
C GLU A 199 18.74 9.00 6.02
N GLN A 200 19.00 10.15 5.40
CA GLN A 200 20.16 10.30 4.49
C GLN A 200 21.49 10.28 5.25
N ASP A 201 21.52 10.79 6.47
CA ASP A 201 22.75 11.03 7.23
C ASP A 201 23.15 9.86 8.15
N SER A 202 22.34 8.78 8.16
CA SER A 202 22.53 7.62 9.04
C SER A 202 22.21 6.26 8.39
N GLY A 203 21.50 6.23 7.25
CA GLY A 203 21.04 5.01 6.59
C GLY A 203 19.88 4.28 7.30
N TRP A 204 19.45 4.75 8.47
CA TRP A 204 18.35 4.14 9.24
C TRP A 204 17.01 4.23 8.52
N LEU A 205 16.19 3.19 8.64
CA LEU A 205 14.85 3.17 8.03
C LEU A 205 13.89 4.03 8.83
N PHE A 206 12.98 4.72 8.16
CA PHE A 206 11.84 5.30 8.85
C PHE A 206 10.93 4.18 9.40
N ALA A 207 10.40 4.40 10.59
CA ALA A 207 9.47 3.51 11.29
C ALA A 207 8.02 3.97 11.17
N GLY A 208 7.80 5.28 11.02
CA GLY A 208 6.47 5.87 10.88
C GLY A 208 6.50 7.36 11.17
N LYS A 209 5.34 7.91 11.55
CA LYS A 209 5.22 9.32 11.95
C LYS A 209 4.70 9.50 13.38
N VAL A 210 5.30 10.45 14.09
CA VAL A 210 4.87 10.93 15.41
C VAL A 210 4.72 12.46 15.32
N LYS A 211 3.53 12.96 15.62
CA LYS A 211 3.18 14.40 15.53
C LYS A 211 3.57 15.03 14.17
N GLY A 212 3.33 14.29 13.08
CA GLY A 212 3.61 14.70 11.70
C GLY A 212 5.06 14.59 11.24
N LYS A 213 6.03 14.35 12.16
CA LYS A 213 7.44 14.13 11.82
C LYS A 213 7.73 12.64 11.64
N PHE A 214 8.60 12.30 10.69
CA PHE A 214 9.15 10.95 10.58
C PHE A 214 10.02 10.63 11.79
N ILE A 215 10.04 9.35 12.18
CA ILE A 215 10.96 8.78 13.17
C ILE A 215 11.79 7.70 12.46
N ALA A 216 13.12 7.80 12.51
CA ALA A 216 14.03 6.76 12.09
C ALA A 216 14.27 5.74 13.22
N MET A 217 14.49 4.47 12.86
CA MET A 217 14.83 3.37 13.77
C MET A 217 15.83 2.43 13.08
N SER A 218 16.45 1.53 13.85
CA SER A 218 17.42 0.58 13.29
C SER A 218 16.79 -0.29 12.19
N VAL A 219 17.57 -0.74 11.22
CA VAL A 219 17.07 -1.57 10.11
C VAL A 219 16.50 -2.87 10.64
N SER A 220 17.22 -3.52 11.56
CA SER A 220 16.79 -4.72 12.28
C SER A 220 15.51 -4.45 13.08
N GLN A 221 15.42 -3.33 13.81
CA GLN A 221 14.20 -2.97 14.54
C GLN A 221 12.98 -2.85 13.59
N VAL A 222 13.10 -2.11 12.49
CA VAL A 222 11.97 -1.94 11.55
C VAL A 222 11.61 -3.26 10.88
N LEU A 223 12.58 -3.98 10.32
CA LEU A 223 12.31 -5.22 9.58
C LEU A 223 11.82 -6.34 10.50
N CYS A 224 12.41 -6.56 11.67
CA CYS A 224 11.99 -7.59 12.60
C CYS A 224 10.71 -7.23 13.39
N THR A 225 10.24 -5.98 13.36
CA THR A 225 8.89 -5.63 13.79
C THR A 225 7.86 -5.84 12.67
N VAL A 226 8.13 -5.35 11.45
CA VAL A 226 7.16 -5.39 10.34
C VAL A 226 6.99 -6.80 9.75
N LEU A 227 8.09 -7.55 9.60
CA LEU A 227 8.11 -8.81 8.83
C LEU A 227 7.98 -10.06 9.70
N ARG A 228 8.22 -9.98 11.02
CA ARG A 228 8.13 -11.13 11.94
C ARG A 228 6.77 -11.82 11.97
N PRO A 229 5.61 -11.13 11.89
CA PRO A 229 4.31 -11.80 11.73
C PRO A 229 4.24 -12.71 10.50
N TYR A 230 5.01 -12.39 9.46
CA TYR A 230 5.03 -13.11 8.18
C TYR A 230 6.18 -14.12 8.06
N ALA A 231 7.09 -14.25 9.04
CA ALA A 231 8.37 -14.94 8.89
C ALA A 231 8.27 -16.40 8.40
N SER A 232 7.24 -17.15 8.83
CA SER A 232 6.95 -18.51 8.36
C SER A 232 6.64 -18.59 6.86
N THR A 233 6.06 -17.52 6.31
CA THR A 233 5.64 -17.36 4.91
C THR A 233 6.73 -16.71 4.05
N LEU A 234 7.61 -15.90 4.64
CA LEU A 234 8.71 -15.26 3.92
C LEU A 234 9.92 -16.19 3.71
N LYS A 235 9.97 -17.34 4.39
CA LYS A 235 11.02 -18.34 4.19
C LYS A 235 11.05 -18.82 2.74
N GLY A 236 12.17 -18.59 2.05
CA GLY A 236 12.34 -18.89 0.63
C GLY A 236 11.72 -17.87 -0.33
N ALA A 237 11.17 -16.76 0.15
CA ALA A 237 10.60 -15.70 -0.69
C ALA A 237 11.69 -14.94 -1.47
N HIS A 238 11.28 -14.25 -2.54
CA HIS A 238 12.10 -13.24 -3.21
C HIS A 238 11.67 -11.85 -2.75
N MET A 239 12.61 -11.04 -2.27
CA MET A 239 12.33 -9.71 -1.72
C MET A 239 12.96 -8.59 -2.55
N VAL A 240 12.26 -7.47 -2.70
CA VAL A 240 12.73 -6.25 -3.37
C VAL A 240 12.58 -5.07 -2.41
N PHE A 241 13.71 -4.44 -2.13
CA PHE A 241 13.85 -3.28 -1.26
C PHE A 241 13.75 -1.99 -2.09
N LEU A 242 12.55 -1.42 -2.17
CA LEU A 242 12.24 -0.15 -2.81
C LEU A 242 12.50 1.02 -1.83
N VAL A 243 13.74 1.09 -1.35
CA VAL A 243 14.24 2.07 -0.38
C VAL A 243 15.31 2.98 -0.96
N CYS A 244 15.49 4.13 -0.32
CA CYS A 244 16.67 4.97 -0.46
C CYS A 244 17.95 4.18 -0.19
N GLY A 245 18.95 4.36 -1.05
CA GLY A 245 20.20 3.61 -1.02
C GLY A 245 21.18 3.98 0.09
N SER A 246 20.88 4.97 0.94
CA SER A 246 21.77 5.33 2.07
C SER A 246 21.84 4.21 3.13
N VAL A 247 20.87 3.29 3.17
CA VAL A 247 20.98 2.02 3.91
C VAL A 247 22.16 1.12 3.45
N LEU A 248 22.83 1.47 2.35
CA LEU A 248 24.00 0.80 1.77
C LEU A 248 25.29 1.65 1.84
N GLU A 249 25.21 2.89 2.32
CA GLU A 249 26.37 3.81 2.47
C GLU A 249 27.01 3.72 3.85
N TYR A 250 26.24 3.30 4.86
CA TYR A 250 26.68 3.11 6.25
C TYR A 250 26.79 1.62 6.56
N GLU A 251 27.82 1.23 7.34
CA GLU A 251 28.12 -0.18 7.58
C GLU A 251 27.07 -0.85 8.50
N ASP A 252 26.70 -0.22 9.63
CA ASP A 252 25.75 -0.82 10.58
C ASP A 252 24.35 -1.08 9.97
N PRO A 253 23.70 -0.15 9.24
CA PRO A 253 22.44 -0.41 8.55
C PRO A 253 22.56 -1.54 7.51
N PHE A 254 23.70 -1.65 6.82
CA PHE A 254 23.94 -2.71 5.85
C PHE A 254 24.20 -4.07 6.52
N VAL A 255 24.86 -4.10 7.69
CA VAL A 255 25.00 -5.28 8.54
C VAL A 255 23.63 -5.76 9.01
N GLU A 256 22.86 -4.91 9.66
CA GLU A 256 21.50 -5.22 10.13
C GLU A 256 20.57 -5.67 8.99
N LEU A 257 20.71 -5.09 7.78
CA LEU A 257 19.94 -5.52 6.60
C LEU A 257 20.27 -6.97 6.21
N LYS A 258 21.55 -7.34 6.14
CA LYS A 258 21.97 -8.73 5.85
C LYS A 258 21.46 -9.70 6.91
N ASP A 259 21.54 -9.30 8.18
CA ASP A 259 21.19 -10.17 9.31
C ASP A 259 19.67 -10.39 9.38
N ALA A 260 18.85 -9.37 9.11
CA ALA A 260 17.39 -9.52 9.00
C ALA A 260 16.98 -10.41 7.81
N ILE A 261 17.69 -10.33 6.67
CA ILE A 261 17.49 -11.21 5.50
C ILE A 261 17.85 -12.67 5.85
N LEU A 262 18.87 -12.89 6.69
CA LEU A 262 19.23 -14.22 7.22
C LEU A 262 18.21 -14.75 8.24
N GLU A 263 17.75 -13.94 9.20
CA GLU A 263 16.73 -14.33 10.20
C GLU A 263 15.44 -14.80 9.51
N LEU A 264 15.01 -14.07 8.47
CA LEU A 264 13.80 -14.38 7.69
C LEU A 264 13.98 -15.53 6.68
N MET A 265 15.22 -16.01 6.46
CA MET A 265 15.53 -17.11 5.53
C MET A 265 14.97 -16.88 4.11
N VAL A 266 14.95 -15.64 3.62
CA VAL A 266 14.50 -15.32 2.26
C VAL A 266 15.48 -15.89 1.23
N ALA A 267 15.01 -16.37 0.08
CA ALA A 267 15.89 -16.95 -0.95
C ALA A 267 16.81 -15.89 -1.58
N SER A 268 16.33 -14.65 -1.70
CA SER A 268 17.09 -13.54 -2.26
C SER A 268 16.49 -12.17 -1.91
N ALA A 269 17.34 -11.15 -1.80
CA ALA A 269 16.95 -9.75 -1.74
C ALA A 269 17.57 -8.93 -2.88
N VAL A 270 16.79 -8.03 -3.47
CA VAL A 270 17.24 -7.03 -4.47
C VAL A 270 17.17 -5.64 -3.85
N ILE A 271 18.28 -4.89 -3.89
CA ILE A 271 18.41 -3.55 -3.28
C ILE A 271 19.05 -2.57 -4.28
N PHE A 272 18.71 -1.28 -4.20
CA PHE A 272 19.17 -0.23 -5.12
C PHE A 272 20.07 0.78 -4.39
N SER A 273 21.29 1.01 -4.89
CA SER A 273 22.35 1.79 -4.23
C SER A 273 22.21 3.32 -4.32
N ALA A 274 21.07 3.85 -4.78
CA ALA A 274 20.94 5.29 -5.02
C ALA A 274 20.33 5.99 -3.79
N THR A 275 21.07 6.90 -3.16
CA THR A 275 20.64 7.64 -1.94
C THR A 275 19.23 8.22 -2.05
N ARG A 276 18.88 8.74 -3.23
CA ARG A 276 17.56 9.28 -3.59
C ARG A 276 16.87 8.42 -4.65
N PHE A 277 16.88 7.10 -4.45
CA PHE A 277 16.25 6.13 -5.34
C PHE A 277 14.75 6.43 -5.50
N GLN A 278 14.31 6.51 -6.76
CA GLN A 278 12.90 6.65 -7.13
C GLN A 278 12.36 5.28 -7.57
N PRO A 279 11.42 4.64 -6.84
CA PRO A 279 10.94 3.29 -7.16
C PRO A 279 10.42 3.12 -8.60
N LEU A 280 9.84 4.17 -9.19
CA LEU A 280 9.38 4.18 -10.58
C LEU A 280 10.50 3.92 -11.62
N VAL A 281 11.77 4.20 -11.30
CA VAL A 281 12.90 3.95 -12.20
C VAL A 281 13.15 2.44 -12.39
N ALA A 282 12.73 1.61 -11.43
CA ALA A 282 12.77 0.15 -11.55
C ALA A 282 11.54 -0.47 -12.23
N THR A 283 10.58 0.30 -12.78
CA THR A 283 9.35 -0.25 -13.39
C THR A 283 9.65 -1.31 -14.46
N ASN A 284 10.57 -1.04 -15.39
CA ASN A 284 10.95 -2.01 -16.44
C ASN A 284 11.61 -3.27 -15.85
N PHE A 285 12.45 -3.11 -14.83
CA PHE A 285 13.13 -4.21 -14.15
C PHE A 285 12.12 -5.13 -13.46
N LEU A 286 11.10 -4.56 -12.85
CA LEU A 286 10.06 -5.30 -12.14
C LEU A 286 9.05 -5.97 -13.08
N LEU A 287 8.64 -5.31 -14.16
CA LEU A 287 7.81 -5.97 -15.20
C LEU A 287 8.53 -7.18 -15.81
N ALA A 288 9.82 -7.03 -16.14
CA ALA A 288 10.64 -8.15 -16.58
C ALA A 288 10.81 -9.24 -15.50
N MET A 289 10.84 -8.87 -14.21
CA MET A 289 10.87 -9.83 -13.10
C MET A 289 9.54 -10.57 -12.94
N ALA A 290 8.40 -9.92 -13.15
CA ALA A 290 7.10 -10.58 -13.21
C ALA A 290 7.04 -11.62 -14.32
N GLU A 291 7.51 -11.28 -15.52
CA GLU A 291 7.60 -12.22 -16.63
C GLU A 291 8.56 -13.37 -16.30
N LEU A 292 9.86 -13.10 -16.18
CA LEU A 292 10.89 -14.12 -16.14
C LEU A 292 10.91 -14.94 -14.83
N VAL A 293 10.51 -14.37 -13.70
CA VAL A 293 10.71 -14.99 -12.35
C VAL A 293 9.37 -15.36 -11.70
N ILE A 294 8.34 -14.53 -11.81
CA ILE A 294 7.04 -14.81 -11.18
C ILE A 294 6.23 -15.79 -12.05
N VAL A 295 6.02 -15.46 -13.34
CA VAL A 295 5.22 -16.24 -14.31
C VAL A 295 6.01 -17.41 -14.90
N GLU A 296 7.18 -17.14 -15.49
CA GLU A 296 8.02 -18.15 -16.17
C GLU A 296 8.85 -19.03 -15.21
N HIS A 297 8.93 -18.64 -13.93
CA HIS A 297 9.59 -19.37 -12.84
C HIS A 297 11.08 -19.68 -13.05
N LEU A 298 11.83 -18.77 -13.70
CA LEU A 298 13.29 -18.87 -13.80
C LEU A 298 13.97 -18.46 -12.48
N ASP A 299 15.07 -19.14 -12.12
CA ASP A 299 15.93 -18.75 -10.97
C ASP A 299 16.39 -17.29 -11.13
N LEU A 300 16.20 -16.47 -10.08
CA LEU A 300 16.46 -15.04 -10.12
C LEU A 300 17.91 -14.68 -10.48
N ARG A 301 18.90 -15.49 -10.06
CA ARG A 301 20.32 -15.26 -10.42
C ARG A 301 20.56 -15.52 -11.90
N LYS A 302 19.94 -16.57 -12.46
CA LYS A 302 20.00 -16.88 -13.89
C LYS A 302 19.25 -15.84 -14.74
N ALA A 303 18.14 -15.30 -14.24
CA ALA A 303 17.37 -14.25 -14.90
C ALA A 303 18.04 -12.86 -14.83
N PHE A 304 18.81 -12.58 -13.78
CA PHE A 304 19.34 -11.24 -13.46
C PHE A 304 20.06 -10.52 -14.62
N PRO A 305 20.98 -11.16 -15.37
CA PRO A 305 21.65 -10.51 -16.50
C PRO A 305 20.68 -10.04 -17.59
N THR A 306 19.56 -10.75 -17.77
CA THR A 306 18.48 -10.39 -18.71
C THR A 306 17.64 -9.24 -18.15
N LEU A 307 17.21 -9.32 -16.89
CA LEU A 307 16.44 -8.26 -16.21
C LEU A 307 17.16 -6.91 -16.29
N LEU A 308 18.46 -6.90 -16.03
CA LEU A 308 19.33 -5.73 -16.14
C LEU A 308 19.48 -5.23 -17.60
N SER A 309 19.57 -6.14 -18.58
CA SER A 309 19.66 -5.77 -20.01
C SER A 309 18.43 -5.02 -20.51
N LEU A 310 17.25 -5.35 -19.97
CA LEU A 310 15.96 -4.70 -20.28
C LEU A 310 15.78 -3.36 -19.52
N SER A 311 16.70 -3.06 -18.60
CA SER A 311 16.59 -1.98 -17.60
C SER A 311 17.72 -0.95 -17.72
N SER A 312 18.12 -0.60 -18.94
CA SER A 312 19.27 0.29 -19.22
C SER A 312 19.25 1.62 -18.47
N ARG A 313 18.06 2.22 -18.26
CA ARG A 313 17.88 3.47 -17.49
C ARG A 313 18.10 3.30 -15.98
N LEU A 314 17.79 2.13 -15.41
CA LEU A 314 18.02 1.86 -14.00
C LEU A 314 19.52 1.96 -13.67
N GLY A 315 20.38 1.41 -14.54
CA GLY A 315 21.83 1.49 -14.40
C GLY A 315 22.44 2.88 -14.57
N GLN A 316 21.69 3.85 -15.11
CA GLN A 316 22.09 5.26 -15.13
C GLN A 316 21.84 5.96 -13.78
N HIS A 317 20.90 5.43 -12.97
CA HIS A 317 20.49 6.00 -11.70
C HIS A 317 21.06 5.25 -10.49
N SER A 318 21.28 3.93 -10.59
CA SER A 318 21.57 3.08 -9.43
C SER A 318 22.35 1.83 -9.79
N LYS A 319 23.19 1.36 -8.87
CA LYS A 319 23.74 0.00 -8.89
C LYS A 319 22.71 -0.91 -8.22
N VAL A 320 22.54 -2.13 -8.74
CA VAL A 320 21.60 -3.11 -8.20
C VAL A 320 22.38 -4.18 -7.45
N ILE A 321 22.06 -4.38 -6.19
CA ILE A 321 22.67 -5.43 -5.35
C ILE A 321 21.69 -6.59 -5.27
N LEU A 322 22.19 -7.79 -5.56
CA LEU A 322 21.51 -9.05 -5.32
C LEU A 322 22.21 -9.77 -4.17
N MET A 323 21.47 -10.00 -3.08
CA MET A 323 21.83 -10.96 -2.05
C MET A 323 21.11 -12.27 -2.36
N THR A 324 21.78 -13.41 -2.29
CA THR A 324 21.12 -14.73 -2.34
C THR A 324 21.58 -15.62 -1.20
N LEU A 325 20.64 -16.38 -0.64
CA LEU A 325 20.90 -17.33 0.42
C LEU A 325 21.66 -18.55 -0.13
N ASP A 326 22.80 -18.84 0.48
CA ASP A 326 23.59 -20.04 0.25
C ASP A 326 23.45 -20.98 1.45
N LEU A 327 22.94 -22.18 1.16
CA LEU A 327 22.68 -23.27 2.10
C LEU A 327 23.65 -24.45 1.87
N ALA A 328 24.68 -24.29 1.03
CA ALA A 328 25.68 -25.32 0.76
C ALA A 328 26.87 -25.30 1.74
N ALA A 329 26.94 -24.30 2.62
CA ALA A 329 27.91 -24.21 3.72
C ALA A 329 27.30 -24.70 5.03
N ASP A 330 28.14 -25.04 6.02
CA ASP A 330 27.72 -25.53 7.34
C ASP A 330 26.86 -24.51 8.13
N SER A 331 26.91 -23.23 7.74
CA SER A 331 26.03 -22.17 8.21
C SER A 331 25.39 -21.42 7.02
N PRO A 332 24.10 -21.04 7.10
CA PRO A 332 23.46 -20.19 6.10
C PRO A 332 24.17 -18.84 5.97
N ARG A 333 24.47 -18.43 4.74
CA ARG A 333 25.18 -17.17 4.43
C ARG A 333 24.59 -16.46 3.23
N LEU A 334 24.85 -15.16 3.09
CA LEU A 334 24.44 -14.39 1.91
C LEU A 334 25.62 -14.23 0.94
N LEU A 335 25.40 -14.63 -0.32
CA LEU A 335 26.25 -14.25 -1.44
C LEU A 335 25.80 -12.89 -1.96
N VAL A 336 26.63 -11.86 -1.80
CA VAL A 336 26.33 -10.47 -2.19
C VAL A 336 27.02 -10.14 -3.52
N THR A 337 26.22 -9.77 -4.52
CA THR A 337 26.70 -9.41 -5.86
C THR A 337 26.17 -8.03 -6.27
N THR A 338 27.06 -7.09 -6.57
CA THR A 338 26.68 -5.78 -7.13
C THR A 338 26.75 -5.83 -8.65
N PHE A 339 25.71 -5.30 -9.27
CA PHE A 339 25.61 -5.07 -10.70
C PHE A 339 25.55 -3.56 -10.94
N ALA A 340 26.56 -3.03 -11.63
CA ALA A 340 26.66 -1.62 -11.98
C ALA A 340 26.67 -1.46 -13.49
N ARG A 341 26.19 -0.34 -14.04
CA ARG A 341 26.24 -0.10 -15.49
C ARG A 341 27.70 0.04 -15.94
N ALA A 342 28.08 -0.66 -17.01
CA ALA A 342 29.41 -0.59 -17.60
C ALA A 342 29.37 0.31 -18.84
N HIS A 343 29.86 1.55 -18.72
CA HIS A 343 29.90 2.51 -19.82
C HIS A 343 31.29 3.16 -19.96
N PRO A 344 31.99 3.02 -21.12
CA PRO A 344 33.42 3.34 -21.24
C PRO A 344 33.85 4.74 -20.80
N GLN A 345 32.99 5.75 -20.93
CA GLN A 345 33.31 7.17 -20.67
C GLN A 345 32.81 7.70 -19.32
N THR A 346 31.84 7.01 -18.68
CA THR A 346 31.11 7.57 -17.52
C THR A 346 31.01 6.61 -16.34
N GLN A 347 31.00 5.30 -16.60
CA GLN A 347 30.91 4.25 -15.58
C GLN A 347 31.78 3.04 -16.00
N PRO A 348 33.08 3.20 -16.28
CA PRO A 348 33.94 2.09 -16.69
C PRO A 348 34.01 1.03 -15.58
N TRP A 349 33.66 -0.22 -15.92
CA TRP A 349 33.47 -1.34 -14.98
C TRP A 349 32.55 -1.02 -13.78
N GLY A 350 31.63 -0.06 -13.92
CA GLY A 350 30.72 0.35 -12.85
C GLY A 350 31.31 1.33 -11.82
N VAL A 351 32.56 1.78 -12.00
CA VAL A 351 33.15 2.88 -11.24
C VAL A 351 32.75 4.20 -11.89
N GLU A 352 32.14 5.11 -11.14
CA GLU A 352 31.63 6.37 -11.69
C GLU A 352 32.75 7.39 -11.96
N VAL A 353 32.67 8.05 -13.12
CA VAL A 353 33.51 9.20 -13.49
C VAL A 353 32.71 10.48 -13.27
N PRO A 354 33.29 11.57 -12.72
CA PRO A 354 32.61 12.85 -12.62
C PRO A 354 32.01 13.28 -13.96
N ALA A 355 30.71 13.61 -14.00
CA ALA A 355 30.01 14.01 -15.23
C ALA A 355 30.61 15.28 -15.89
N GLN A 356 31.36 16.06 -15.11
CA GLN A 356 32.05 17.28 -15.47
C GLN A 356 33.53 17.19 -15.07
N CYS A 357 34.44 17.66 -15.93
CA CYS A 357 35.86 17.73 -15.61
C CYS A 357 36.12 18.82 -14.55
N PRO A 358 36.69 18.50 -13.37
CA PRO A 358 36.82 19.45 -12.26
C PRO A 358 37.81 20.60 -12.53
N THR A 359 38.73 20.45 -13.50
CA THR A 359 39.69 21.50 -13.86
C THR A 359 39.16 22.51 -14.90
N CYS A 360 38.15 22.15 -15.70
CA CYS A 360 37.72 23.00 -16.83
C CYS A 360 36.21 23.15 -17.03
N GLY A 361 35.37 22.47 -16.23
CA GLY A 361 33.92 22.57 -16.33
C GLY A 361 33.30 21.88 -17.55
N SER A 362 34.09 21.24 -18.42
CA SER A 362 33.56 20.58 -19.61
C SER A 362 32.91 19.23 -19.26
N THR A 363 31.70 18.97 -19.79
CA THR A 363 30.93 17.75 -19.54
C THR A 363 31.24 16.66 -20.57
N ASN A 364 31.01 15.39 -20.21
CA ASN A 364 31.20 14.20 -21.08
C ASN A 364 32.57 14.10 -21.78
N SER A 365 33.57 14.84 -21.31
CA SER A 365 34.84 15.07 -22.01
C SER A 365 35.92 14.07 -21.59
N TRP A 366 35.59 12.79 -21.49
CA TRP A 366 36.51 11.75 -21.03
C TRP A 366 36.91 10.80 -22.17
N SER A 367 38.20 10.50 -22.26
CA SER A 367 38.77 9.65 -23.31
C SER A 367 38.26 8.20 -23.25
N GLU A 368 37.75 7.67 -24.37
CA GLU A 368 37.43 6.23 -24.48
C GLU A 368 38.66 5.32 -24.34
N LYS A 369 39.84 5.84 -24.71
CA LYS A 369 41.08 5.06 -24.73
C LYS A 369 41.84 5.15 -23.41
N VAL A 370 42.34 3.98 -23.07
CA VAL A 370 43.07 3.64 -21.86
C VAL A 370 44.56 3.67 -22.14
N ALA A 371 45.34 4.32 -21.27
CA ALA A 371 46.68 3.83 -20.97
C ALA A 371 46.56 2.85 -19.80
N VAL A 372 46.99 1.60 -20.00
CA VAL A 372 47.14 0.64 -18.90
C VAL A 372 48.45 0.99 -18.23
N LEU A 373 48.39 1.44 -16.99
CA LEU A 373 49.59 1.58 -16.17
C LEU A 373 50.04 0.17 -15.74
N ALA A 374 51.35 -0.03 -15.68
CA ALA A 374 51.96 -1.37 -15.65
C ALA A 374 51.44 -2.25 -14.50
N PHE A 375 51.49 -3.57 -14.72
CA PHE A 375 51.19 -4.53 -13.66
C PHE A 375 52.22 -4.41 -12.54
N ASP A 376 51.75 -4.36 -11.29
CA ASP A 376 52.61 -4.42 -10.11
C ASP A 376 53.01 -5.88 -9.86
N GLU A 377 54.05 -6.32 -10.56
CA GLU A 377 54.61 -7.69 -10.51
C GLU A 377 55.44 -7.91 -9.24
N SER A 378 54.82 -7.74 -8.06
CA SER A 378 55.44 -8.14 -6.79
C SER A 378 55.72 -9.65 -6.83
N GLU A 379 56.98 -10.08 -6.72
CA GLU A 379 57.37 -11.43 -7.15
C GLU A 379 56.87 -12.55 -6.21
N ASP A 380 56.48 -12.23 -4.97
CA ASP A 380 56.55 -13.15 -3.82
C ASP A 380 55.19 -13.67 -3.26
N VAL A 381 54.13 -13.72 -4.09
CA VAL A 381 52.78 -14.20 -3.69
C VAL A 381 52.20 -15.23 -4.66
N ASP A 382 51.56 -16.27 -4.12
CA ASP A 382 51.05 -17.45 -4.84
C ASP A 382 50.25 -17.15 -6.12
N ALA A 383 50.60 -17.84 -7.20
CA ALA A 383 50.21 -17.49 -8.57
C ALA A 383 48.74 -17.83 -8.95
N ARG A 384 47.88 -18.26 -8.00
CA ARG A 384 46.50 -18.69 -8.30
C ARG A 384 45.42 -17.64 -8.04
N ASP A 385 45.63 -16.71 -7.11
CA ASP A 385 44.67 -15.66 -6.75
C ASP A 385 45.08 -14.25 -7.21
N ARG A 386 46.11 -14.14 -8.07
CA ARG A 386 46.54 -12.86 -8.68
C ARG A 386 45.53 -12.34 -9.71
N ALA A 387 44.43 -11.79 -9.23
CA ALA A 387 43.61 -10.86 -9.99
C ALA A 387 44.41 -9.56 -10.24
N THR A 388 45.14 -9.49 -11.35
CA THR A 388 45.98 -8.34 -11.70
C THR A 388 45.16 -7.05 -11.74
N VAL A 389 45.43 -6.16 -10.78
CA VAL A 389 44.72 -4.87 -10.60
C VAL A 389 45.19 -3.89 -11.67
N ALA A 390 44.68 -4.07 -12.89
CA ALA A 390 44.92 -3.13 -13.97
C ALA A 390 44.35 -1.74 -13.59
N SER A 391 45.20 -0.71 -13.67
CA SER A 391 44.81 0.68 -13.48
C SER A 391 44.70 1.39 -14.82
N TYR A 392 43.62 2.14 -14.98
CA TYR A 392 43.15 2.69 -16.24
C TYR A 392 43.13 4.22 -16.17
N LEU A 393 43.99 4.87 -16.94
CA LEU A 393 44.13 6.33 -16.91
C LEU A 393 43.19 7.01 -17.92
N TYR A 394 42.20 7.73 -17.41
CA TYR A 394 41.28 8.57 -18.18
C TYR A 394 41.80 10.01 -18.24
N SER A 395 41.72 10.65 -19.40
CA SER A 395 42.15 12.05 -19.59
C SER A 395 41.00 12.90 -20.13
N CYS A 396 40.97 14.18 -19.74
CA CYS A 396 40.03 15.14 -20.30
C CYS A 396 40.38 15.44 -21.76
N THR A 397 39.39 15.36 -22.65
CA THR A 397 39.51 15.60 -24.10
C THR A 397 39.22 17.04 -24.50
N TYR A 398 38.78 17.90 -23.57
CA TYR A 398 38.48 19.30 -23.85
C TYR A 398 39.79 20.07 -24.17
N PRO A 399 39.94 20.71 -25.36
CA PRO A 399 41.23 21.21 -25.83
C PRO A 399 41.92 22.25 -24.93
N ASP A 400 41.20 22.99 -24.09
CA ASP A 400 41.78 24.01 -23.19
C ASP A 400 41.85 23.56 -21.72
N CYS A 401 41.59 22.29 -21.44
CA CYS A 401 41.75 21.74 -20.09
C CYS A 401 43.21 21.91 -19.61
N GLY A 402 43.40 22.62 -18.50
CA GLY A 402 44.72 22.91 -17.91
C GLY A 402 45.47 24.10 -18.52
N LYS A 403 45.15 24.57 -19.74
CA LYS A 403 45.89 25.66 -20.43
C LYS A 403 46.01 26.93 -19.59
N ASN A 404 44.89 27.38 -18.99
CA ASN A 404 44.85 28.60 -18.16
C ASN A 404 45.66 28.49 -16.85
N GLN A 405 46.17 27.31 -16.53
CA GLN A 405 46.98 27.01 -15.33
C GLN A 405 48.40 26.56 -15.69
N GLY A 406 48.76 26.52 -16.99
CA GLY A 406 50.01 25.90 -17.46
C GLY A 406 50.09 24.38 -17.26
N ALA A 407 48.96 23.74 -16.93
CA ALA A 407 48.86 22.35 -16.54
C ALA A 407 48.49 21.43 -17.72
N PRO A 408 48.86 20.14 -17.69
CA PRO A 408 48.32 19.17 -18.64
C PRO A 408 46.79 18.97 -18.44
N PRO A 409 46.08 18.42 -19.43
CA PRO A 409 44.67 18.05 -19.27
C PRO A 409 44.46 17.12 -18.07
N HIS A 410 43.40 17.39 -17.30
CA HIS A 410 43.07 16.66 -16.08
C HIS A 410 42.96 15.14 -16.33
N LYS A 411 43.45 14.34 -15.39
CA LYS A 411 43.42 12.88 -15.48
C LYS A 411 42.90 12.23 -14.21
N ILE A 412 42.20 11.11 -14.37
CA ILE A 412 41.67 10.28 -13.27
C ILE A 412 42.17 8.84 -13.51
N SER A 413 42.75 8.21 -12.49
CA SER A 413 43.12 6.78 -12.54
C SER A 413 42.00 5.96 -11.92
N ILE A 414 41.56 4.91 -12.62
CA ILE A 414 40.49 4.02 -12.18
C ILE A 414 41.05 2.60 -12.15
N ASN A 415 41.05 1.97 -10.97
CA ASN A 415 41.38 0.56 -10.85
C ASN A 415 40.15 -0.26 -11.24
N LYS A 416 40.30 -1.25 -12.12
CA LYS A 416 39.19 -2.16 -12.44
C LYS A 416 38.89 -3.03 -11.21
N PRO A 417 37.66 -3.02 -10.65
CA PRO A 417 37.28 -3.92 -9.57
C PRO A 417 37.27 -5.39 -10.02
N PRO A 418 37.37 -6.36 -9.09
CA PRO A 418 37.17 -7.77 -9.42
C PRO A 418 35.77 -7.99 -10.00
N GLY A 419 35.64 -8.82 -11.03
CA GLY A 419 34.38 -9.08 -11.71
C GLY A 419 34.46 -9.18 -13.23
N SER A 420 33.29 -9.26 -13.87
CA SER A 420 33.11 -9.51 -15.30
C SER A 420 32.09 -8.57 -15.95
N ILE A 421 32.19 -8.40 -17.27
CA ILE A 421 31.20 -7.65 -18.06
C ILE A 421 30.14 -8.63 -18.59
N LEU A 422 28.88 -8.33 -18.33
CA LEU A 422 27.71 -9.05 -18.82
C LEU A 422 27.21 -8.46 -20.15
N ASN A 423 26.56 -9.31 -20.94
CA ASN A 423 25.84 -8.94 -22.18
C ASN A 423 26.70 -8.36 -23.33
N VAL A 424 28.01 -8.65 -23.33
CA VAL A 424 29.04 -8.13 -24.27
C VAL A 424 28.66 -8.16 -25.77
N GLY A 425 27.77 -9.06 -26.20
CA GLY A 425 27.29 -9.16 -27.58
C GLY A 425 26.13 -8.21 -27.97
N ARG A 426 25.43 -7.55 -27.04
CA ARG A 426 24.20 -6.77 -27.31
C ARG A 426 24.45 -5.25 -27.42
N GLY A 427 25.44 -4.87 -28.22
CA GLY A 427 25.76 -3.46 -28.51
C GLY A 427 26.63 -2.78 -27.43
N LYS A 428 27.32 -1.70 -27.80
CA LYS A 428 28.42 -1.14 -26.98
C LYS A 428 27.98 -0.38 -25.71
N THR A 429 26.71 0.06 -25.62
CA THR A 429 26.30 1.15 -24.72
C THR A 429 25.54 0.73 -23.44
N ASN A 430 25.01 -0.50 -23.39
CA ASN A 430 24.13 -1.01 -22.33
C ASN A 430 24.71 -2.24 -21.62
N ASN A 431 26.03 -2.33 -21.52
CA ASN A 431 26.71 -3.39 -20.76
C ASN A 431 26.52 -3.18 -19.25
N TRP A 432 26.62 -4.27 -18.48
CA TRP A 432 26.64 -4.25 -17.02
C TRP A 432 27.91 -4.93 -16.51
N PHE A 433 28.45 -4.45 -15.40
CA PHE A 433 29.56 -5.09 -14.68
C PHE A 433 29.02 -5.81 -13.45
N GLN A 434 29.38 -7.08 -13.30
CA GLN A 434 29.05 -7.90 -12.14
C GLN A 434 30.29 -8.04 -11.25
N SER A 435 30.18 -7.63 -9.99
CA SER A 435 31.26 -7.69 -8.98
C SER A 435 30.85 -8.53 -7.76
N PRO A 436 31.64 -9.54 -7.33
CA PRO A 436 31.48 -10.14 -6.01
C PRO A 436 31.81 -9.08 -4.95
N SER A 437 30.85 -8.76 -4.08
CA SER A 437 30.85 -7.45 -3.41
C SER A 437 31.08 -7.50 -1.91
N THR A 438 32.26 -7.04 -1.50
CA THR A 438 32.48 -6.38 -0.21
C THR A 438 32.23 -4.88 -0.40
N ILE A 439 30.99 -4.41 -0.15
CA ILE A 439 30.62 -2.99 -0.33
C ILE A 439 31.51 -2.09 0.54
N PHE A 440 31.64 -2.48 1.80
CA PHE A 440 32.70 -2.06 2.70
C PHE A 440 33.86 -3.03 2.52
N PRO A 441 35.12 -2.58 2.40
CA PRO A 441 36.26 -3.48 2.47
C PRO A 441 36.26 -4.17 3.84
N PRO A 442 36.76 -5.41 3.96
CA PRO A 442 36.87 -6.06 5.27
C PRO A 442 37.69 -5.14 6.21
N PRO A 443 37.26 -4.94 7.47
CA PRO A 443 37.94 -4.05 8.39
C PRO A 443 39.40 -4.49 8.51
N ALA A 444 40.32 -3.54 8.29
CA ALA A 444 41.76 -3.82 8.29
C ALA A 444 42.12 -4.54 9.60
N SER A 445 42.74 -5.72 9.50
CA SER A 445 42.88 -6.65 10.62
C SER A 445 43.80 -6.07 11.70
N VAL A 446 43.20 -5.36 12.66
CA VAL A 446 43.90 -4.78 13.80
C VAL A 446 44.54 -5.93 14.59
N PRO A 447 45.87 -5.98 14.75
CA PRO A 447 46.51 -7.02 15.55
C PRO A 447 45.97 -6.95 16.98
N PRO A 448 45.70 -8.09 17.64
CA PRO A 448 44.90 -8.14 18.87
C PRO A 448 45.55 -7.37 20.02
N SER A 449 45.15 -6.11 20.19
CA SER A 449 45.61 -5.22 21.25
C SER A 449 44.98 -5.65 22.58
N SER A 450 45.79 -6.27 23.45
CA SER A 450 45.37 -6.69 24.78
C SER A 450 45.00 -5.49 25.66
N VAL A 451 43.70 -5.28 25.90
CA VAL A 451 43.18 -4.26 26.81
C VAL A 451 42.29 -4.93 27.86
N SER A 452 42.50 -4.58 29.13
CA SER A 452 41.83 -5.15 30.29
C SER A 452 40.38 -4.67 30.43
N SER A 453 39.51 -5.55 30.91
CA SER A 453 38.14 -5.24 31.31
C SER A 453 38.07 -4.17 32.41
N ALA A 454 37.38 -3.06 32.14
CA ALA A 454 36.93 -2.11 33.15
C ALA A 454 35.40 -2.10 33.18
N SER A 455 34.81 -2.38 34.34
CA SER A 455 33.35 -2.43 34.55
C SER A 455 32.78 -1.03 34.75
N PHE A 456 31.70 -0.71 34.04
CA PHE A 456 30.87 0.47 34.32
C PHE A 456 29.61 0.06 35.08
N ASP A 457 29.49 0.53 36.32
CA ASP A 457 28.23 0.46 37.08
C ASP A 457 27.25 1.54 36.57
N THR A 458 25.99 1.14 36.34
CA THR A 458 24.91 2.07 35.98
C THR A 458 23.92 2.15 37.15
N GLN A 459 23.83 3.30 37.81
CA GLN A 459 22.96 3.46 38.98
C GLN A 459 21.48 3.57 38.60
N ASP A 460 20.69 2.64 39.11
CA ASP A 460 19.23 2.64 39.08
C ASP A 460 18.67 3.81 39.93
N LYS A 461 17.71 4.57 39.39
CA LYS A 461 16.95 5.58 40.14
C LYS A 461 15.45 5.39 39.95
N ARG A 462 14.87 4.54 40.79
CA ARG A 462 13.42 4.47 40.99
C ARG A 462 12.93 5.74 41.68
N ALA A 463 11.85 6.32 41.16
CA ALA A 463 11.00 7.25 41.87
C ALA A 463 9.56 6.73 41.79
N SER A 464 8.88 6.65 42.93
CA SER A 464 7.51 6.17 43.05
C SER A 464 6.56 7.32 43.39
N SER A 465 5.47 7.46 42.64
CA SER A 465 4.30 8.23 43.05
C SER A 465 3.03 7.41 42.73
N SER A 466 2.05 7.47 43.61
CA SER A 466 0.87 6.61 43.59
C SER A 466 -0.41 7.36 43.22
N ASP A 467 -1.47 6.58 43.00
CA ASP A 467 -2.90 6.94 43.10
C ASP A 467 -3.47 7.94 42.07
N GLY A 468 -4.74 7.71 41.70
CA GLY A 468 -5.44 8.48 40.68
C GLY A 468 -6.64 7.76 40.03
N ASN A 469 -7.35 6.92 40.78
CA ASN A 469 -8.44 6.11 40.23
C ASN A 469 -9.77 6.91 40.18
N HIS A 470 -10.11 7.46 39.01
CA HIS A 470 -11.37 8.19 38.80
C HIS A 470 -12.25 7.54 37.73
N SER A 471 -13.41 7.05 38.17
CA SER A 471 -14.53 6.69 37.29
C SER A 471 -15.18 7.97 36.75
N VAL A 472 -15.54 7.98 35.45
CA VAL A 472 -16.26 9.08 34.81
C VAL A 472 -17.74 8.73 34.73
N LEU A 473 -18.58 9.57 35.36
CA LEU A 473 -20.03 9.46 35.30
C LEU A 473 -20.58 9.89 33.94
N ILE A 474 -21.64 9.20 33.50
CA ILE A 474 -22.45 9.60 32.34
C ILE A 474 -23.38 10.73 32.80
N SER A 475 -23.33 11.87 32.11
CA SER A 475 -24.24 13.00 32.35
C SER A 475 -25.66 12.67 31.86
N LEU A 476 -26.65 12.86 32.73
CA LEU A 476 -28.07 12.73 32.39
C LEU A 476 -28.54 13.92 31.53
N ILE A 477 -29.55 13.67 30.69
CA ILE A 477 -30.27 14.71 29.94
C ILE A 477 -31.24 15.42 30.91
N PRO A 478 -31.36 16.77 30.89
CA PRO A 478 -32.35 17.48 31.70
C PRO A 478 -33.78 17.01 31.46
N SER A 479 -34.61 17.09 32.50
CA SER A 479 -36.03 16.74 32.42
C SER A 479 -36.85 17.95 31.95
N MET A 480 -38.02 17.69 31.35
CA MET A 480 -38.98 18.74 30.98
C MET A 480 -39.42 19.62 32.17
N SER A 481 -39.24 19.15 33.40
CA SER A 481 -39.55 19.85 34.66
C SER A 481 -38.64 21.06 34.92
N ASP A 482 -37.38 20.99 34.49
CA ASP A 482 -36.32 21.85 35.06
C ASP A 482 -36.42 23.31 34.58
N TRP A 483 -36.81 23.52 33.32
CA TRP A 483 -37.09 24.87 32.80
C TRP A 483 -38.40 25.45 33.33
N TYR A 484 -39.46 24.64 33.53
CA TYR A 484 -40.72 25.13 34.10
C TYR A 484 -40.52 25.76 35.48
N ASN A 485 -39.78 25.09 36.36
CA ASN A 485 -39.45 25.59 37.70
C ASN A 485 -38.59 26.88 37.64
N SER A 486 -37.76 27.02 36.60
CA SER A 486 -36.84 28.16 36.43
C SER A 486 -37.51 29.42 35.87
N PHE A 487 -38.71 29.28 35.29
CA PHE A 487 -39.48 30.38 34.70
C PHE A 487 -40.92 30.44 35.25
N GLU A 488 -41.20 29.80 36.39
CA GLU A 488 -42.55 29.68 36.96
C GLU A 488 -43.19 31.05 37.23
N GLU A 489 -42.43 32.02 37.73
CA GLU A 489 -42.94 33.38 38.02
C GLU A 489 -43.45 34.09 36.75
N ILE A 490 -42.68 34.07 35.66
CA ILE A 490 -43.09 34.64 34.36
C ILE A 490 -44.27 33.86 33.79
N LEU A 491 -44.24 32.53 33.87
CA LEU A 491 -45.33 31.68 33.37
C LEU A 491 -46.63 31.92 34.15
N ALA A 492 -46.56 32.18 35.46
CA ALA A 492 -47.71 32.52 36.30
C ALA A 492 -48.26 33.93 36.03
N GLU A 493 -47.40 34.94 35.85
CA GLU A 493 -47.80 36.34 35.60
C GLU A 493 -48.77 36.47 34.42
N TYR A 494 -48.45 35.83 33.29
CA TYR A 494 -49.24 35.94 32.05
C TYR A 494 -50.32 34.87 31.88
N LYS A 495 -50.57 34.04 32.91
CA LYS A 495 -51.50 32.91 32.84
C LYS A 495 -52.94 33.34 32.57
N ASP A 496 -53.46 34.27 33.35
CA ASP A 496 -54.87 34.68 33.23
C ASP A 496 -55.09 35.48 31.93
N ASP A 497 -54.09 36.24 31.48
CA ASP A 497 -54.08 36.97 30.21
C ASP A 497 -54.15 36.03 28.98
N PHE A 498 -53.57 34.82 29.09
CA PHE A 498 -53.70 33.76 28.08
C PHE A 498 -55.08 33.10 28.10
N LEU A 499 -55.64 32.85 29.29
CA LEU A 499 -56.93 32.18 29.50
C LEU A 499 -58.14 33.09 29.17
N GLU A 500 -58.06 34.40 29.42
CA GLU A 500 -59.10 35.36 29.02
C GLU A 500 -59.24 35.49 27.48
N ALA A 501 -58.19 35.20 26.74
CA ALA A 501 -58.14 35.34 25.29
C ALA A 501 -58.82 34.15 24.59
N LYS A 502 -60.16 34.11 24.62
CA LYS A 502 -61.05 33.02 24.13
C LYS A 502 -61.04 32.75 22.60
N ASP A 503 -59.87 32.74 21.99
CA ASP A 503 -59.66 32.40 20.58
C ASP A 503 -58.18 32.02 20.37
N PRO A 504 -57.85 30.77 19.93
CA PRO A 504 -56.49 30.29 19.64
C PRO A 504 -55.78 31.01 18.48
N GLU A 505 -56.54 31.53 17.51
CA GLU A 505 -56.05 32.35 16.41
C GLU A 505 -55.86 33.81 16.84
N SER A 506 -56.38 34.22 18.00
CA SER A 506 -56.48 35.62 18.39
C SER A 506 -55.12 36.32 18.44
N THR A 507 -55.14 37.59 18.03
CA THR A 507 -54.00 38.49 18.23
C THR A 507 -53.60 38.57 19.71
N ARG A 508 -54.53 38.40 20.67
CA ARG A 508 -54.24 38.42 22.12
C ARG A 508 -53.42 37.21 22.56
N ARG A 509 -53.85 35.95 22.33
CA ARG A 509 -53.00 34.77 22.64
C ARG A 509 -51.66 34.83 21.92
N ARG A 510 -51.67 35.19 20.63
CA ARG A 510 -50.45 35.35 19.83
C ARG A 510 -49.55 36.52 20.27
N GLN A 511 -50.04 37.43 21.12
CA GLN A 511 -49.26 38.51 21.74
C GLN A 511 -48.75 38.09 23.12
N VAL A 512 -49.57 37.47 23.96
CA VAL A 512 -49.15 36.90 25.26
C VAL A 512 -48.00 35.90 25.07
N LEU A 513 -48.11 34.97 24.11
CA LEU A 513 -47.05 34.04 23.72
C LEU A 513 -45.80 34.69 23.09
N ARG A 514 -45.82 35.99 22.80
CA ARG A 514 -44.63 36.79 22.47
C ARG A 514 -44.05 37.40 23.73
N THR A 515 -44.85 38.09 24.53
CA THR A 515 -44.39 38.71 25.80
C THR A 515 -43.72 37.69 26.72
N VAL A 516 -44.35 36.53 26.96
CA VAL A 516 -43.79 35.45 27.79
C VAL A 516 -42.47 34.91 27.23
N ARG A 517 -42.38 34.71 25.90
CA ARG A 517 -41.13 34.29 25.25
C ARG A 517 -40.03 35.33 25.45
N ASP A 518 -40.36 36.60 25.26
CA ASP A 518 -39.40 37.69 25.24
C ASP A 518 -38.87 37.98 26.65
N ALA A 519 -39.73 37.92 27.67
CA ALA A 519 -39.35 37.97 29.08
C ALA A 519 -38.50 36.77 29.53
N ILE A 520 -38.79 35.55 29.05
CA ILE A 520 -37.94 34.37 29.33
C ILE A 520 -36.54 34.55 28.74
N VAL A 521 -36.42 35.09 27.53
CA VAL A 521 -35.12 35.34 26.89
C VAL A 521 -34.35 36.46 27.63
N GLU A 522 -35.02 37.56 28.00
CA GLU A 522 -34.39 38.67 28.75
C GLU A 522 -33.89 38.21 30.15
N LEU A 523 -34.66 37.36 30.84
CA LEU A 523 -34.21 36.75 32.10
C LEU A 523 -33.04 35.77 31.87
N GLN A 524 -33.05 35.00 30.79
CA GLN A 524 -31.97 34.07 30.45
C GLN A 524 -30.67 34.78 30.05
N GLU A 525 -30.75 35.97 29.43
CA GLU A 525 -29.58 36.84 29.15
C GLU A 525 -28.98 37.51 30.39
N THR A 526 -29.70 37.53 31.52
CA THR A 526 -29.27 38.18 32.78
C THR A 526 -28.87 37.20 33.89
N GLN A 527 -28.96 35.88 33.66
CA GLN A 527 -28.55 34.84 34.61
C GLN A 527 -27.10 34.37 34.39
N ASP A 528 -26.29 34.30 35.46
CA ASP A 528 -24.92 33.76 35.44
C ASP A 528 -24.83 32.27 35.00
N ASN A 529 -25.94 31.53 35.13
CA ASN A 529 -26.06 30.13 34.70
C ASN A 529 -27.35 29.97 33.89
N PRO A 530 -27.34 30.21 32.56
CA PRO A 530 -28.54 30.11 31.74
C PRO A 530 -29.05 28.66 31.67
N VAL A 531 -30.31 28.48 32.05
CA VAL A 531 -31.02 27.20 31.98
C VAL A 531 -31.22 26.78 30.51
N ASP A 532 -31.20 25.48 30.19
CA ASP A 532 -31.50 25.01 28.83
C ASP A 532 -33.00 25.13 28.55
N VAL A 533 -33.35 25.77 27.43
CA VAL A 533 -34.72 26.22 27.13
C VAL A 533 -35.21 25.54 25.85
N PRO A 534 -36.42 24.96 25.81
CA PRO A 534 -36.89 24.19 24.66
C PRO A 534 -36.81 24.98 23.34
N LYS A 535 -36.23 24.35 22.31
CA LYS A 535 -36.01 24.97 20.98
C LYS A 535 -37.29 25.54 20.36
N ALA A 536 -38.44 24.93 20.65
CA ALA A 536 -39.77 25.40 20.30
C ALA A 536 -40.45 26.13 21.46
N LEU A 537 -39.77 27.10 22.09
CA LEU A 537 -40.19 27.75 23.34
C LEU A 537 -41.67 28.18 23.36
N LYS A 538 -42.19 28.81 22.30
CA LYS A 538 -43.62 29.18 22.21
C LYS A 538 -44.57 27.98 22.32
N ARG A 539 -44.20 26.82 21.75
CA ARG A 539 -44.96 25.58 21.80
C ARG A 539 -44.88 24.92 23.18
N ALA A 540 -43.74 25.09 23.87
CA ALA A 540 -43.56 24.67 25.26
C ALA A 540 -44.38 25.55 26.24
N ILE A 541 -44.42 26.87 26.03
CA ILE A 541 -45.31 27.80 26.73
C ILE A 541 -46.78 27.46 26.46
N ARG A 542 -47.18 27.15 25.21
CA ARG A 542 -48.53 26.66 24.90
C ARG A 542 -48.87 25.39 25.67
N ARG A 543 -47.99 24.39 25.68
CA ARG A 543 -48.18 23.15 26.48
C ARG A 543 -48.30 23.41 27.99
N TYR A 544 -47.64 24.45 28.53
CA TYR A 544 -47.83 24.88 29.92
C TYR A 544 -49.21 25.49 30.17
N TYR A 545 -49.73 26.35 29.30
CA TYR A 545 -51.05 26.95 29.49
C TYR A 545 -52.21 26.00 29.16
N PHE A 546 -52.00 25.06 28.23
CA PHE A 546 -52.98 24.04 27.83
C PHE A 546 -53.58 23.28 29.01
N GLN A 547 -52.76 22.92 30.00
CA GLN A 547 -53.20 22.20 31.21
C GLN A 547 -54.16 23.00 32.12
N PHE A 548 -54.36 24.30 31.85
CA PHE A 548 -55.24 25.19 32.59
C PHE A 548 -56.48 25.62 31.78
N ILE A 549 -56.61 25.20 30.52
CA ILE A 549 -57.80 25.49 29.70
C ILE A 549 -58.95 24.57 30.15
N THR A 550 -60.01 25.16 30.69
CA THR A 550 -61.19 24.46 31.20
C THR A 550 -62.40 24.48 30.25
N ASP A 551 -62.28 25.23 29.15
CA ASP A 551 -63.29 25.34 28.09
C ASP A 551 -62.94 24.32 26.98
N GLU A 552 -63.89 23.45 26.61
CA GLU A 552 -63.61 22.28 25.78
C GLU A 552 -63.32 22.66 24.31
N ASP A 553 -64.04 23.65 23.77
CA ASP A 553 -63.84 24.14 22.40
C ASP A 553 -62.46 24.81 22.27
N ASP A 554 -62.13 25.62 23.28
CA ASP A 554 -60.85 26.33 23.38
C ASP A 554 -59.66 25.36 23.60
N ARG A 555 -59.88 24.26 24.34
CA ARG A 555 -58.87 23.20 24.51
C ARG A 555 -58.69 22.42 23.21
N GLN A 556 -59.75 21.96 22.57
CA GLN A 556 -59.67 21.19 21.32
C GLN A 556 -58.94 21.98 20.22
N ALA A 557 -59.17 23.29 20.12
CA ALA A 557 -58.54 24.11 19.10
C ALA A 557 -57.08 24.52 19.42
N GLU A 558 -56.66 24.59 20.70
CA GLU A 558 -55.22 24.62 21.03
C GLU A 558 -54.56 23.24 20.86
N GLU A 559 -55.30 22.13 21.03
CA GLU A 559 -54.84 20.76 20.74
C GLU A 559 -54.57 20.57 19.24
N GLU A 560 -55.51 20.99 18.37
CA GLU A 560 -55.35 20.95 16.92
C GLU A 560 -54.14 21.78 16.43
N ILE A 561 -53.85 22.94 17.04
CA ILE A 561 -52.63 23.70 16.69
C ILE A 561 -51.37 23.04 17.26
N LEU A 562 -51.44 22.43 18.44
CA LEU A 562 -50.32 21.68 18.99
C LEU A 562 -49.99 20.45 18.12
N GLU A 563 -50.99 19.72 17.61
CA GLU A 563 -50.78 18.58 16.69
C GLU A 563 -50.38 19.04 15.27
N GLY A 564 -51.04 20.07 14.73
CA GLY A 564 -50.79 20.62 13.39
C GLY A 564 -49.47 21.36 13.21
N ASP A 565 -48.69 21.52 14.29
CA ASP A 565 -47.28 21.92 14.28
C ASP A 565 -46.32 20.69 14.28
N GLU A 566 -46.74 19.48 14.69
CA GLU A 566 -45.90 18.26 14.61
C GLU A 566 -45.80 17.68 13.20
N GLU A 567 -46.86 17.81 12.39
CA GLU A 567 -46.82 17.47 10.96
C GLU A 567 -46.02 18.50 10.14
N ARG A 568 -45.90 19.75 10.61
CA ARG A 568 -45.36 20.86 9.81
C ARG A 568 -43.84 21.03 9.87
N ASP A 569 -43.20 20.62 10.98
CA ASP A 569 -41.75 20.43 11.04
C ASP A 569 -41.32 19.15 10.30
N GLN A 570 -42.25 18.21 10.04
CA GLN A 570 -42.01 17.01 9.24
C GLN A 570 -42.19 17.28 7.74
N SER A 571 -41.19 17.94 7.14
CA SER A 571 -40.84 17.58 5.75
C SER A 571 -40.51 16.08 5.75
N GLY A 572 -41.41 15.26 5.19
CA GLY A 572 -41.53 13.81 5.46
C GLY A 572 -40.44 12.90 4.86
N VAL A 573 -39.18 13.32 4.99
CA VAL A 573 -37.96 12.65 4.57
C VAL A 573 -37.03 12.68 5.77
N SER A 574 -36.60 11.53 6.28
CA SER A 574 -35.74 11.49 7.47
C SER A 574 -34.38 12.15 7.21
N PRO A 575 -33.62 12.60 8.23
CA PRO A 575 -32.27 13.14 8.03
C PRO A 575 -31.35 12.19 7.25
N GLU A 576 -31.47 10.88 7.48
CA GLU A 576 -30.72 9.84 6.78
C GLU A 576 -31.15 9.72 5.31
N GLU A 577 -32.44 9.77 5.02
CA GLU A 577 -32.95 9.76 3.64
C GLU A 577 -32.61 11.06 2.90
N ARG A 578 -32.62 12.21 3.59
CA ARG A 578 -32.19 13.51 3.05
C ARG A 578 -30.70 13.47 2.71
N GLU A 579 -29.85 12.93 3.59
CA GLU A 579 -28.42 12.73 3.34
C GLU A 579 -28.16 11.86 2.11
N VAL A 580 -28.76 10.67 2.06
CA VAL A 580 -28.58 9.71 0.95
C VAL A 580 -29.02 10.32 -0.40
N ASN A 581 -30.11 11.08 -0.42
CA ASN A 581 -30.60 11.74 -1.63
C ASN A 581 -29.76 12.98 -2.04
N ALA A 582 -29.26 13.75 -1.08
CA ALA A 582 -28.46 14.95 -1.30
C ALA A 582 -27.01 14.66 -1.72
N ARG A 583 -26.48 13.48 -1.37
CA ARG A 583 -25.07 13.11 -1.52
C ARG A 583 -24.53 13.31 -2.95
N PRO A 584 -23.45 14.10 -3.14
CA PRO A 584 -22.88 14.36 -4.46
C PRO A 584 -22.49 13.08 -5.23
N LYS A 585 -23.01 12.93 -6.46
CA LYS A 585 -22.78 11.76 -7.31
C LYS A 585 -21.55 11.92 -8.23
N GLU A 586 -20.86 13.06 -8.18
CA GLU A 586 -19.67 13.34 -8.96
C GLU A 586 -18.42 13.38 -8.07
N ALA A 587 -17.50 12.43 -8.26
CA ALA A 587 -16.30 12.29 -7.42
C ALA A 587 -15.31 13.47 -7.50
N PHE A 588 -15.58 14.52 -8.28
CA PHE A 588 -14.79 15.75 -8.25
C PHE A 588 -15.11 16.64 -7.04
N PHE A 589 -16.30 16.55 -6.44
CA PHE A 589 -16.65 17.29 -5.21
C PHE A 589 -15.69 16.93 -4.07
N TYR A 590 -15.41 15.63 -3.92
CA TYR A 590 -14.54 15.05 -2.89
C TYR A 590 -13.03 15.25 -3.12
N LYS A 591 -12.62 16.16 -4.03
CA LYS A 591 -11.20 16.53 -4.24
C LYS A 591 -10.62 17.44 -3.15
N LYS A 592 -11.49 17.96 -2.29
CA LYS A 592 -11.14 18.78 -1.12
C LYS A 592 -12.02 18.28 0.03
N LYS A 593 -11.55 18.47 1.27
CA LYS A 593 -12.43 18.28 2.43
C LYS A 593 -13.63 19.22 2.29
N LEU A 594 -14.83 18.68 2.24
CA LEU A 594 -16.08 19.43 2.19
C LEU A 594 -16.25 20.18 3.50
N ILE A 595 -16.63 21.46 3.41
CA ILE A 595 -17.01 22.28 4.57
C ILE A 595 -18.53 22.33 4.72
N ASP A 596 -18.99 22.70 5.91
CA ASP A 596 -20.40 22.82 6.30
C ASP A 596 -21.27 23.51 5.22
N TRP A 597 -20.74 24.57 4.60
CA TRP A 597 -21.38 25.31 3.52
C TRP A 597 -21.66 24.47 2.26
N ASP A 598 -20.69 23.65 1.82
CA ASP A 598 -20.82 22.80 0.63
C ASP A 598 -21.87 21.69 0.85
N VAL A 599 -22.01 21.25 2.10
CA VAL A 599 -22.92 20.19 2.54
C VAL A 599 -24.34 20.74 2.74
N ALA A 600 -24.48 21.89 3.38
CA ALA A 600 -25.77 22.58 3.54
C ALA A 600 -26.42 22.95 2.20
N LEU A 601 -25.62 23.40 1.21
CA LEU A 601 -26.08 23.66 -0.16
C LEU A 601 -26.60 22.41 -0.90
N LYS A 602 -26.34 21.20 -0.36
CA LYS A 602 -26.80 19.92 -0.91
C LYS A 602 -28.00 19.38 -0.14
N LEU A 603 -27.89 19.26 1.20
CA LEU A 603 -28.96 18.79 2.08
C LEU A 603 -30.22 19.65 1.95
N PHE A 604 -30.07 20.95 2.19
CA PHE A 604 -31.20 21.88 2.35
C PHE A 604 -31.45 22.71 1.08
N LYS A 605 -31.26 22.07 -0.08
CA LYS A 605 -31.36 22.73 -1.38
C LYS A 605 -32.75 23.36 -1.60
N GLN A 606 -33.81 22.68 -1.17
CA GLN A 606 -35.18 23.12 -1.41
C GLN A 606 -35.51 24.33 -0.54
N GLU A 607 -35.17 24.27 0.75
CA GLU A 607 -35.36 25.30 1.75
C GLU A 607 -34.57 26.58 1.41
N ILE A 608 -33.35 26.42 0.88
CA ILE A 608 -32.54 27.53 0.36
C ILE A 608 -33.18 28.15 -0.88
N ASP A 609 -33.66 27.35 -1.83
CA ASP A 609 -34.33 27.85 -3.04
C ASP A 609 -35.71 28.48 -2.74
N ASP A 610 -36.42 28.05 -1.69
CA ASP A 610 -37.68 28.64 -1.26
C ASP A 610 -37.48 29.91 -0.43
N TYR A 611 -36.48 29.96 0.45
CA TYR A 611 -36.06 31.18 1.12
C TYR A 611 -35.60 32.26 0.12
N ASP A 612 -34.88 31.86 -0.93
CA ASP A 612 -34.45 32.74 -2.01
C ASP A 612 -35.65 33.33 -2.78
N LYS A 613 -36.69 32.53 -3.08
CA LYS A 613 -37.95 33.00 -3.71
C LYS A 613 -38.70 33.98 -2.79
N GLU A 614 -38.80 33.69 -1.50
CA GLU A 614 -39.45 34.55 -0.51
C GLU A 614 -38.76 35.91 -0.40
N GLU A 615 -37.43 35.94 -0.22
CA GLU A 615 -36.66 37.18 -0.13
C GLU A 615 -36.68 37.97 -1.45
N GLN A 616 -36.60 37.31 -2.61
CA GLN A 616 -36.73 38.00 -3.91
C GLN A 616 -38.14 38.58 -4.13
N ARG A 617 -39.19 37.92 -3.64
CA ARG A 617 -40.57 38.43 -3.66
C ARG A 617 -40.72 39.67 -2.78
N LYS A 618 -40.16 39.69 -1.56
CA LYS A 618 -40.12 40.88 -0.68
C LYS A 618 -39.39 42.06 -1.33
N MET A 619 -38.32 41.78 -2.08
CA MET A 619 -37.52 42.79 -2.78
C MET A 619 -38.08 43.20 -4.15
N GLY A 620 -39.18 42.59 -4.63
CA GLY A 620 -39.77 42.88 -5.94
C GLY A 620 -38.90 42.47 -7.15
N VAL A 621 -37.92 41.58 -6.98
CA VAL A 621 -36.94 41.18 -8.01
C VAL A 621 -36.95 39.66 -8.28
N PRO A 622 -38.07 39.10 -8.77
CA PRO A 622 -38.23 37.66 -8.96
C PRO A 622 -37.20 37.07 -9.95
N HIS A 623 -36.69 35.90 -9.60
CA HIS A 623 -35.70 35.10 -10.33
C HIS A 623 -34.33 35.78 -10.56
N SER A 624 -33.98 36.79 -9.75
CA SER A 624 -32.75 37.56 -9.91
C SER A 624 -31.51 36.82 -9.38
N ILE A 625 -30.77 36.18 -10.30
CA ILE A 625 -29.53 35.41 -10.03
C ILE A 625 -28.53 36.16 -9.14
N LYS A 626 -28.46 37.49 -9.25
CA LYS A 626 -27.56 38.37 -8.49
C LYS A 626 -27.66 38.20 -6.97
N TYR A 627 -28.84 37.87 -6.43
CA TYR A 627 -29.09 37.85 -4.99
C TYR A 627 -28.95 36.46 -4.36
N ARG A 628 -29.04 35.39 -5.15
CA ARG A 628 -29.16 33.99 -4.69
C ARG A 628 -28.04 33.57 -3.73
N THR A 629 -26.78 33.88 -4.05
CA THR A 629 -25.63 33.56 -3.19
C THR A 629 -25.68 34.31 -1.86
N GLY A 630 -26.19 35.55 -1.85
CA GLY A 630 -26.40 36.32 -0.63
C GLY A 630 -27.56 35.77 0.21
N HIS A 631 -28.61 35.27 -0.44
CA HIS A 631 -29.77 34.67 0.22
C HIS A 631 -29.44 33.33 0.85
N ALA A 632 -28.80 32.42 0.10
CA ALA A 632 -28.26 31.17 0.62
C ALA A 632 -27.31 31.38 1.81
N ARG A 633 -26.48 32.44 1.78
CA ARG A 633 -25.57 32.75 2.90
C ARG A 633 -26.28 33.35 4.12
N ARG A 634 -27.34 34.14 3.93
CA ARG A 634 -28.22 34.58 5.04
C ARG A 634 -28.98 33.40 5.65
N TRP A 635 -29.50 32.50 4.83
CA TRP A 635 -30.15 31.26 5.28
C TRP A 635 -29.18 30.38 6.08
N PHE A 636 -27.99 30.11 5.56
CA PHE A 636 -26.96 29.29 6.22
C PHE A 636 -26.55 29.85 7.59
N ASN A 637 -26.33 31.17 7.66
CA ASN A 637 -26.02 31.85 8.91
C ASN A 637 -27.15 31.72 9.95
N ASN A 638 -28.39 31.53 9.50
CA ASN A 638 -29.60 31.42 10.33
C ASN A 638 -30.09 29.97 10.54
N MET A 639 -29.34 28.94 10.11
CA MET A 639 -29.71 27.53 10.35
C MET A 639 -29.93 27.23 11.84
N THR A 640 -30.92 26.38 12.12
CA THR A 640 -31.20 25.89 13.47
C THR A 640 -30.05 25.01 14.00
N SER A 641 -29.99 24.80 15.31
CA SER A 641 -29.01 23.88 15.91
C SER A 641 -29.21 22.42 15.49
N ALA A 642 -30.41 22.03 15.05
CA ALA A 642 -30.66 20.72 14.46
C ALA A 642 -30.06 20.61 13.05
N GLN A 643 -30.35 21.59 12.18
CA GLN A 643 -29.80 21.64 10.81
C GLN A 643 -28.27 21.70 10.80
N ARG A 644 -27.66 22.47 11.72
CA ARG A 644 -26.19 22.52 11.87
C ARG A 644 -25.60 21.16 12.23
N LYS A 645 -26.26 20.43 13.13
CA LYS A 645 -25.84 19.08 13.52
C LYS A 645 -25.96 18.10 12.34
N GLU A 646 -27.07 18.14 11.59
CA GLU A 646 -27.27 17.32 10.38
C GLU A 646 -26.20 17.62 9.31
N VAL A 647 -25.86 18.90 9.11
CA VAL A 647 -24.75 19.33 8.23
C VAL A 647 -23.40 18.78 8.71
N GLU A 648 -23.13 18.81 10.01
CA GLU A 648 -21.88 18.32 10.61
C GLU A 648 -21.73 16.79 10.50
N GLU A 649 -22.79 16.04 10.84
CA GLU A 649 -22.81 14.57 10.73
C GLU A 649 -22.70 14.12 9.26
N ALA A 650 -23.42 14.75 8.34
CA ALA A 650 -23.29 14.48 6.91
C ALA A 650 -21.92 14.92 6.35
N ARG A 651 -21.35 16.03 6.81
CA ARG A 651 -20.01 16.51 6.41
C ARG A 651 -18.94 15.49 6.74
N ASP A 652 -18.91 14.99 7.97
CA ASP A 652 -17.85 14.08 8.37
C ASP A 652 -18.04 12.70 7.74
N LYS A 653 -19.28 12.19 7.66
CA LYS A 653 -19.62 10.98 6.88
C LYS A 653 -19.20 11.08 5.41
N TRP A 654 -19.49 12.20 4.73
CA TRP A 654 -19.13 12.40 3.32
C TRP A 654 -17.61 12.58 3.12
N ASN A 655 -16.90 13.13 4.10
CA ASN A 655 -15.44 13.24 4.04
C ASN A 655 -14.73 11.91 4.35
N GLU A 656 -15.31 11.06 5.20
CA GLU A 656 -14.77 9.75 5.55
C GLU A 656 -15.04 8.70 4.46
N GLU A 657 -16.30 8.52 4.07
CA GLU A 657 -16.67 7.56 3.02
C GLU A 657 -16.30 8.02 1.60
N GLY A 658 -16.19 9.34 1.40
CA GLY A 658 -15.93 9.94 0.10
C GLY A 658 -17.02 9.71 -0.95
N ALA A 659 -16.60 9.73 -2.21
CA ALA A 659 -17.48 9.54 -3.36
C ALA A 659 -17.92 8.08 -3.50
N PRO A 660 -19.19 7.79 -3.84
CA PRO A 660 -19.68 6.43 -4.08
C PRO A 660 -18.80 5.65 -5.10
N PRO A 661 -18.59 4.32 -4.94
CA PRO A 661 -17.66 3.56 -5.79
C PRO A 661 -17.94 3.66 -7.30
N GLU A 662 -19.22 3.66 -7.70
CA GLU A 662 -19.62 3.87 -9.10
C GLU A 662 -19.22 5.27 -9.62
N SER A 663 -19.43 6.30 -8.80
CA SER A 663 -19.01 7.68 -9.09
C SER A 663 -17.50 7.80 -9.22
N GLN A 664 -16.73 7.08 -8.41
CA GLN A 664 -15.29 6.97 -8.57
C GLN A 664 -14.92 6.28 -9.88
N ALA A 665 -15.55 5.15 -10.23
CA ALA A 665 -15.29 4.43 -11.48
C ALA A 665 -15.60 5.29 -12.73
N ILE A 666 -16.74 5.99 -12.74
CA ILE A 666 -17.13 6.92 -13.80
C ILE A 666 -16.15 8.10 -13.90
N TYR A 667 -15.75 8.68 -12.75
CA TYR A 667 -14.77 9.76 -12.73
C TYR A 667 -13.40 9.30 -13.24
N ARG A 668 -12.89 8.14 -12.75
CA ARG A 668 -11.63 7.52 -13.21
C ARG A 668 -11.71 7.30 -14.73
N LYS A 669 -12.77 6.67 -15.25
CA LYS A 669 -12.98 6.43 -16.69
C LYS A 669 -13.00 7.72 -17.52
N ARG A 670 -13.68 8.78 -17.06
CA ARG A 670 -13.74 10.07 -17.76
C ARG A 670 -12.43 10.86 -17.72
N ASN A 671 -11.64 10.73 -16.65
CA ASN A 671 -10.42 11.52 -16.45
C ASN A 671 -9.13 10.76 -16.79
N LEU A 672 -9.16 9.43 -16.98
CA LEU A 672 -7.99 8.60 -17.25
C LEU A 672 -7.10 9.17 -18.37
N LYS A 673 -7.69 9.64 -19.47
CA LYS A 673 -6.95 10.32 -20.54
C LYS A 673 -6.17 11.53 -20.02
N LYS A 674 -6.83 12.44 -19.29
CA LYS A 674 -6.19 13.63 -18.72
C LYS A 674 -5.15 13.29 -17.64
N THR A 675 -5.38 12.25 -16.84
CA THR A 675 -4.40 11.77 -15.86
C THR A 675 -3.16 11.22 -16.56
N LEU A 676 -3.32 10.44 -17.64
CA LEU A 676 -2.20 9.94 -18.45
C LEU A 676 -1.47 11.06 -19.21
N GLU A 677 -2.19 12.05 -19.73
CA GLU A 677 -1.61 13.25 -20.35
C GLU A 677 -0.79 14.06 -19.34
N ASN A 678 -1.34 14.34 -18.15
CA ASN A 678 -0.63 14.99 -17.04
C ASN A 678 0.62 14.20 -16.62
N PHE A 679 0.50 12.89 -16.40
CA PHE A 679 1.62 12.02 -16.01
C PHE A 679 2.71 11.97 -17.09
N SER A 680 2.33 11.95 -18.37
CA SER A 680 3.27 11.99 -19.51
C SER A 680 3.94 13.36 -19.69
N GLU A 681 3.29 14.44 -19.24
CA GLU A 681 3.84 15.80 -19.17
C GLU A 681 4.80 15.96 -17.99
N GLU A 682 4.45 15.42 -16.83
CA GLU A 682 5.27 15.41 -15.62
C GLU A 682 6.52 14.54 -15.79
N ILE A 683 6.40 13.38 -16.42
CA ILE A 683 7.53 12.54 -16.88
C ILE A 683 8.46 13.33 -17.82
N ARG A 684 7.92 14.05 -18.81
CA ARG A 684 8.76 14.87 -19.71
C ARG A 684 9.50 15.97 -18.93
N ARG A 685 8.80 16.69 -18.04
CA ARG A 685 9.39 17.77 -17.24
C ARG A 685 10.45 17.31 -16.22
N THR A 686 10.30 16.10 -15.68
CA THR A 686 11.24 15.54 -14.68
C THR A 686 12.41 14.78 -15.29
N MET A 687 12.31 14.34 -16.55
CA MET A 687 13.36 13.54 -17.21
C MET A 687 14.16 14.26 -18.30
N GLY A 688 13.69 15.42 -18.80
CA GLY A 688 14.32 16.19 -19.89
C GLY A 688 13.66 15.97 -21.24
#